data_AF-A0AAV2U0F0-F1
#
_entry.id   AF-A0AAV2U0F0-F1
#
_cell.length_a   1.000
_cell.length_b   1.000
_cell.length_c   1.000
_cell.angle_alpha   90.00
_cell.angle_beta   90.00
_cell.angle_gamma   90.00
#
_symmetry.space_group_name_H-M   'P 1'
#
loop_
_entity.id
_entity.type
_entity.pdbx_description
1 polymer ?
#
loop_
_entity_poly.entity_id
_entity_poly.type
_entity_poly.pdbx_seq_one_letter_code
_entity_poly.pdbx_strand_id
1 'polypeptide(L)'
;MTNAKKAKKEDSEGSETFDEFTVGLRQAESAALMLKSPEDDAKIRACDALYKFAEKRDENKKVLLALNICETLFVLVRSEDKVVKRNAVMILGILSDNVAGRTMIRKIPKYFPSLTKLLQPDEFDTTREFSLLTICHLCLEYSGICEAIEKKAVTPIVECLKSTDPDIQKNAIDTLFLMMQDFEARPQLKTTGCLPILIELLSSDYPAIQNASLKLLGQATQDSIVRTALREMDVLNEFVNIIGNSTFNDLHVPALRVISNLLEDLECAKSLMSSGGLHSLLHFITDRAVYKESELKPPSSVQSVKDKGAKSKKPSPRRSAKKGKGDNDAKKEEEKPLSNTLPEAKIHACRAVMRTARNEETRKILHDADVERMLIALLSHEDEGVRAASAQTISVLAESTTCQNKVAELGGLELLIRMTRSDHRAPKSAGVTALAALTTRNPAICREVAGRNSGIEALVSCLHMPEPEMDTITVGGLTALTNLALEESTRPKILRSVSGRLLVPLLNSSSVNTQVKAALAVAAMLSETISIRQFCENDGVTALTRLVQSPSSEARRAACWAIYNLATNRTVAKTITRSHGIQLLQELNMSMSRRNAFSELALHRVLDANLEVKFALTGYLDFADKIIHHFYDPGQLLSAAEVLPLNDYLSQPLNDHRPIYLIHIQQSQPPPDGLVEDEEEPKDEQNSDEYADSMGLPIQDENLITWLEYAKNVILPLADPRLQAGELGRFVASCYGGAVDKEDLQSFRYELSMAEVKCELNSNVIPVGAIRIGAHLHRSLLFKFLADHIGLPVNLVRGAYGRSYNELMLRSDPEDDRSSMQTYVVDLMFAPGVLLSVNSSEAVEYISVA
;
A
#
# COMPACT_ATOMS: atom_id res chain seq x y z
N MET A 1 -33.16 68.01 55.29
CA MET A 1 -34.40 67.93 56.08
C MET A 1 -35.57 68.04 55.12
N THR A 2 -36.70 67.39 55.44
CA THR A 2 -38.07 67.79 55.09
C THR A 2 -38.54 67.78 53.61
N ASN A 3 -39.64 67.05 53.42
CA ASN A 3 -40.92 67.47 52.82
C ASN A 3 -41.00 68.19 51.45
N ALA A 4 -41.98 67.69 50.70
CA ALA A 4 -43.10 68.42 50.05
C ALA A 4 -43.04 68.79 48.55
N LYS A 5 -44.00 68.16 47.84
CA LYS A 5 -45.07 68.74 46.98
C LYS A 5 -44.72 69.68 45.82
N LYS A 6 -44.98 69.15 44.61
CA LYS A 6 -45.96 69.59 43.58
C LYS A 6 -46.19 71.09 43.33
N ALA A 7 -46.00 71.50 42.06
CA ALA A 7 -46.98 72.08 41.12
C ALA A 7 -46.23 72.33 39.77
N LYS A 8 -46.54 71.79 38.59
CA LYS A 8 -47.75 71.60 37.75
C LYS A 8 -48.30 72.90 37.12
N LYS A 9 -48.11 73.04 35.79
CA LYS A 9 -49.07 73.46 34.74
C LYS A 9 -48.36 73.43 33.37
N GLU A 10 -48.65 72.47 32.49
CA GLU A 10 -49.80 72.36 31.54
C GLU A 10 -49.77 73.42 30.44
N ASP A 11 -49.42 72.99 29.21
CA ASP A 11 -50.27 72.98 27.99
C ASP A 11 -49.48 72.21 26.90
N SER A 12 -49.84 70.95 26.60
CA SER A 12 -50.75 70.48 25.54
C SER A 12 -50.20 70.61 24.11
N GLU A 13 -49.85 69.47 23.51
CA GLU A 13 -50.34 69.04 22.19
C GLU A 13 -49.81 67.63 21.86
N GLY A 14 -50.66 66.83 21.23
CA GLY A 14 -50.57 65.38 21.14
C GLY A 14 -49.47 64.85 20.23
N SER A 15 -48.87 63.76 20.69
CA SER A 15 -48.11 62.80 19.89
C SER A 15 -48.33 61.45 20.56
N GLU A 16 -49.28 60.66 20.04
CA GLU A 16 -49.39 59.25 20.38
C GLU A 16 -48.16 58.50 19.85
N THR A 17 -47.08 58.54 20.62
CA THR A 17 -45.96 57.60 20.47
C THR A 17 -46.22 56.46 21.43
N PHE A 18 -46.63 55.31 20.89
CA PHE A 18 -46.56 54.06 21.64
C PHE A 18 -45.08 53.69 21.84
N ASP A 19 -44.67 53.61 23.10
CA ASP A 19 -43.34 53.16 23.50
C ASP A 19 -43.06 51.71 23.07
N GLU A 20 -41.78 51.41 22.88
CA GLU A 20 -41.23 50.14 22.41
C GLU A 20 -41.66 48.96 23.30
N PHE A 21 -42.58 48.13 22.80
CA PHE A 21 -43.17 47.02 23.55
C PHE A 21 -42.22 45.81 23.60
N THR A 22 -41.63 45.53 24.77
CA THR A 22 -40.88 44.29 25.02
C THR A 22 -41.81 43.11 25.27
N VAL A 23 -41.86 42.17 24.32
CA VAL A 23 -42.61 40.92 24.42
C VAL A 23 -41.99 39.98 25.47
N GLY A 24 -42.74 39.61 26.50
CA GLY A 24 -42.40 38.60 27.51
C GLY A 24 -42.96 37.19 27.20
N LEU A 25 -42.55 36.16 27.94
CA LEU A 25 -42.90 34.74 27.74
C LEU A 25 -44.41 34.48 27.50
N ARG A 26 -45.31 35.11 28.28
CA ARG A 26 -46.78 34.95 28.13
C ARG A 26 -47.34 35.60 26.85
N GLN A 27 -46.64 36.58 26.29
CA GLN A 27 -47.07 37.31 25.10
C GLN A 27 -46.66 36.57 23.81
N ALA A 28 -45.64 35.69 23.87
CA ALA A 28 -45.24 34.87 22.73
C ALA A 28 -46.30 33.80 22.37
N GLU A 29 -46.94 33.17 23.36
CA GLU A 29 -48.04 32.23 23.15
C GLU A 29 -49.26 32.93 22.51
N SER A 30 -49.58 34.14 22.98
CA SER A 30 -50.66 34.96 22.41
C SER A 30 -50.34 35.38 20.97
N ALA A 31 -49.10 35.79 20.70
CA ALA A 31 -48.65 36.12 19.35
C ALA A 31 -48.67 34.90 18.42
N ALA A 32 -48.30 33.70 18.91
CA ALA A 32 -48.39 32.46 18.15
C ALA A 32 -49.83 32.11 17.77
N LEU A 33 -50.81 32.40 18.64
CA LEU A 33 -52.24 32.26 18.32
C LEU A 33 -52.70 33.29 17.28
N MET A 34 -52.22 34.53 17.36
CA MET A 34 -52.55 35.60 16.40
C MET A 34 -52.13 35.28 14.96
N LEU A 35 -51.14 34.38 14.75
CA LEU A 35 -50.77 33.89 13.43
C LEU A 35 -51.93 33.20 12.67
N LYS A 36 -52.96 32.73 13.38
CA LYS A 36 -54.15 32.09 12.79
C LYS A 36 -55.28 33.07 12.50
N SER A 37 -55.09 34.38 12.75
CA SER A 37 -56.08 35.42 12.43
C SER A 37 -56.39 35.45 10.94
N PRO A 38 -57.61 35.81 10.50
CA PRO A 38 -57.88 36.06 9.08
C PRO A 38 -57.21 37.34 8.56
N GLU A 39 -56.93 38.32 9.43
CA GLU A 39 -56.38 39.63 9.05
C GLU A 39 -54.85 39.60 8.87
N ASP A 40 -54.37 40.05 7.71
CA ASP A 40 -52.94 40.05 7.38
C ASP A 40 -52.14 41.00 8.28
N ASP A 41 -52.68 42.17 8.64
CA ASP A 41 -52.04 43.10 9.59
C ASP A 41 -51.81 42.48 10.98
N ALA A 42 -52.73 41.62 11.43
CA ALA A 42 -52.58 40.92 12.70
C ALA A 42 -51.47 39.86 12.61
N LYS A 43 -51.36 39.15 11.49
CA LYS A 43 -50.28 38.19 11.23
C LYS A 43 -48.92 38.88 11.15
N ILE A 44 -48.84 40.02 10.45
CA ILE A 44 -47.59 40.79 10.30
C ILE A 44 -47.06 41.23 11.67
N ARG A 45 -47.91 41.88 12.50
CA ARG A 45 -47.54 42.30 13.85
C ARG A 45 -47.15 41.13 14.76
N ALA A 46 -47.87 40.01 14.65
CA ALA A 46 -47.55 38.80 15.38
C ALA A 46 -46.19 38.22 14.97
N CYS A 47 -45.91 38.14 13.66
CA CYS A 47 -44.62 37.66 13.17
C CYS A 47 -43.48 38.59 13.62
N ASP A 48 -43.63 39.92 13.54
CA ASP A 48 -42.58 40.85 13.97
C ASP A 48 -42.27 40.69 15.48
N ALA A 49 -43.31 40.55 16.30
CA ALA A 49 -43.17 40.29 17.73
C ALA A 49 -42.44 38.96 18.02
N LEU A 50 -42.78 37.91 17.28
CA LEU A 50 -42.19 36.59 17.42
C LEU A 50 -40.75 36.53 16.92
N TYR A 51 -40.43 37.21 15.82
CA TYR A 51 -39.09 37.33 15.29
C TYR A 51 -38.16 37.99 16.32
N LYS A 52 -38.54 39.17 16.83
CA LYS A 52 -37.79 39.89 17.89
C LYS A 52 -37.69 39.07 19.18
N PHE A 53 -38.67 38.22 19.48
CA PHE A 53 -38.61 37.32 20.63
C PHE A 53 -37.61 36.17 20.41
N ALA A 54 -37.65 35.53 19.23
CA ALA A 54 -36.78 34.41 18.87
C ALA A 54 -35.29 34.81 18.75
N GLU A 55 -35.03 36.00 18.23
CA GLU A 55 -33.68 36.53 17.99
C GLU A 55 -32.89 36.79 19.29
N LYS A 56 -33.58 37.10 20.40
CA LYS A 56 -32.93 37.54 21.64
C LYS A 56 -32.06 36.46 22.29
N ARG A 57 -32.54 35.22 22.39
CA ARG A 57 -31.88 34.11 23.11
C ARG A 57 -32.36 32.75 22.61
N ASP A 58 -31.52 31.73 22.72
CA ASP A 58 -31.83 30.36 22.30
C ASP A 58 -32.95 29.69 23.11
N GLU A 59 -33.13 30.05 24.39
CA GLU A 59 -34.27 29.55 25.17
C GLU A 59 -35.61 29.98 24.56
N ASN A 60 -35.67 31.18 23.98
CA ASN A 60 -36.89 31.67 23.33
C ASN A 60 -37.21 30.85 22.08
N LYS A 61 -36.19 30.47 21.30
CA LYS A 61 -36.36 29.54 20.17
C LYS A 61 -36.97 28.22 20.64
N LYS A 62 -36.48 27.64 21.75
CA LYS A 62 -37.02 26.39 22.32
C LYS A 62 -38.48 26.52 22.76
N VAL A 63 -38.85 27.66 23.36
CA VAL A 63 -40.25 27.94 23.74
C VAL A 63 -41.15 27.96 22.50
N LEU A 64 -40.74 28.67 21.44
CA LEU A 64 -41.52 28.72 20.19
C LEU A 64 -41.65 27.35 19.52
N LEU A 65 -40.59 26.54 19.54
CA LEU A 65 -40.60 25.18 19.03
C LEU A 65 -41.55 24.27 19.83
N ALA A 66 -41.61 24.42 21.15
CA ALA A 66 -42.56 23.68 22.00
C ALA A 66 -44.03 23.98 21.67
N LEU A 67 -44.32 25.15 21.09
CA LEU A 67 -45.65 25.54 20.60
C LEU A 67 -45.97 24.98 19.20
N ASN A 68 -45.09 24.15 18.62
CA ASN A 68 -45.19 23.64 17.25
C ASN A 68 -45.40 24.76 16.19
N ILE A 69 -44.75 25.91 16.41
CA ILE A 69 -44.99 27.10 15.59
C ILE A 69 -44.56 26.91 14.13
N CYS A 70 -43.60 26.02 13.85
CA CYS A 70 -43.08 25.77 12.50
C CYS A 70 -44.18 25.37 11.51
N GLU A 71 -45.13 24.52 11.90
CA GLU A 71 -46.27 24.15 11.05
C GLU A 71 -47.15 25.35 10.71
N THR A 72 -47.42 26.19 11.72
CA THR A 72 -48.25 27.40 11.54
C THR A 72 -47.55 28.42 10.63
N LEU A 73 -46.26 28.66 10.84
CA LEU A 73 -45.45 29.54 10.00
C LEU A 73 -45.35 29.02 8.57
N PHE A 74 -45.28 27.70 8.37
CA PHE A 74 -45.18 27.13 7.02
C PHE A 74 -46.45 27.29 6.20
N VAL A 75 -47.62 27.39 6.84
CA VAL A 75 -48.87 27.80 6.18
C VAL A 75 -48.75 29.26 5.70
N LEU A 76 -48.20 30.14 6.52
CA LEU A 76 -48.00 31.56 6.19
C LEU A 76 -46.95 31.79 5.09
N VAL A 77 -45.92 30.93 5.01
CA VAL A 77 -44.96 30.92 3.88
C VAL A 77 -45.63 30.72 2.53
N ARG A 78 -46.85 30.15 2.51
CA ARG A 78 -47.65 29.95 1.30
C ARG A 78 -48.73 31.02 1.11
N SER A 79 -48.74 32.11 1.87
CA SER A 79 -49.71 33.19 1.69
C SER A 79 -49.50 33.91 0.35
N GLU A 80 -50.54 34.55 -0.17
CA GLU A 80 -50.40 35.42 -1.35
C GLU A 80 -49.72 36.75 -0.99
N ASP A 81 -49.94 37.24 0.24
CA ASP A 81 -49.30 38.45 0.75
C ASP A 81 -47.78 38.26 0.92
N LYS A 82 -46.99 39.08 0.23
CA LYS A 82 -45.52 39.01 0.24
C LYS A 82 -44.90 39.41 1.57
N VAL A 83 -45.53 40.29 2.34
CA VAL A 83 -45.04 40.75 3.65
C VAL A 83 -45.26 39.67 4.70
N VAL A 84 -46.44 39.02 4.69
CA VAL A 84 -46.73 37.87 5.55
C VAL A 84 -45.76 36.71 5.25
N LYS A 85 -45.52 36.39 3.97
CA LYS A 85 -44.53 35.38 3.55
C LYS A 85 -43.13 35.69 4.08
N ARG A 86 -42.65 36.92 3.84
CA ARG A 86 -41.34 37.40 4.30
C ARG A 86 -41.19 37.22 5.81
N ASN A 87 -42.14 37.75 6.57
CA ASN A 87 -42.05 37.72 8.03
C ASN A 87 -42.13 36.28 8.58
N ALA A 88 -42.91 35.40 7.95
CA ALA A 88 -42.97 33.99 8.34
C ALA A 88 -41.66 33.24 8.06
N VAL A 89 -41.04 33.45 6.89
CA VAL A 89 -39.77 32.79 6.55
C VAL A 89 -38.61 33.30 7.39
N MET A 90 -38.62 34.58 7.78
CA MET A 90 -37.62 35.15 8.70
C MET A 90 -37.57 34.39 10.03
N ILE A 91 -38.74 34.12 10.62
CA ILE A 91 -38.83 33.35 11.88
C ILE A 91 -38.37 31.91 11.65
N LEU A 92 -38.78 31.27 10.55
CA LEU A 92 -38.33 29.90 10.22
C LEU A 92 -36.81 29.83 10.06
N GLY A 93 -36.18 30.83 9.43
CA GLY A 93 -34.73 30.91 9.29
C GLY A 93 -34.03 30.92 10.64
N ILE A 94 -34.45 31.77 11.58
CA ILE A 94 -33.89 31.80 12.95
C ILE A 94 -34.14 30.50 13.70
N LEU A 95 -35.33 29.89 13.56
CA LEU A 95 -35.65 28.63 14.24
C LEU A 95 -34.87 27.43 13.67
N SER A 96 -34.52 27.47 12.39
CA SER A 96 -33.78 26.39 11.70
C SER A 96 -32.33 26.25 12.15
N ASP A 97 -31.76 27.27 12.79
CA ASP A 97 -30.46 27.19 13.46
C ASP A 97 -30.47 26.11 14.57
N ASN A 98 -31.63 25.85 15.18
CA ASN A 98 -31.82 24.78 16.16
C ASN A 98 -32.14 23.42 15.51
N VAL A 99 -31.48 22.35 15.96
CA VAL A 99 -31.70 20.95 15.51
C VAL A 99 -33.19 20.53 15.61
N ALA A 100 -33.88 20.93 16.69
CA ALA A 100 -35.30 20.62 16.86
C ALA A 100 -36.17 21.36 15.84
N GLY A 101 -35.81 22.60 15.49
CA GLY A 101 -36.48 23.37 14.44
C GLY A 101 -36.34 22.72 13.07
N ARG A 102 -35.13 22.28 12.71
CA ARG A 102 -34.91 21.53 11.46
C ARG A 102 -35.71 20.24 11.42
N THR A 103 -35.74 19.51 12.53
CA THR A 103 -36.52 18.27 12.65
C THR A 103 -38.02 18.53 12.45
N MET A 104 -38.57 19.61 13.01
CA MET A 104 -39.96 19.98 12.82
C MET A 104 -40.24 20.39 11.36
N ILE A 105 -39.39 21.21 10.75
CA ILE A 105 -39.54 21.65 9.36
C ILE A 105 -39.57 20.46 8.40
N ARG A 106 -38.68 19.46 8.59
CA ARG A 106 -38.63 18.26 7.75
C ARG A 106 -39.88 17.39 7.81
N LYS A 107 -40.63 17.43 8.92
CA LYS A 107 -41.91 16.70 9.04
C LYS A 107 -43.03 17.32 8.21
N ILE A 108 -42.87 18.57 7.76
CA ILE A 108 -43.90 19.30 7.03
C ILE A 108 -43.93 18.82 5.57
N PRO A 109 -45.09 18.40 5.03
CA PRO A 109 -45.18 17.97 3.64
C PRO A 109 -44.83 19.07 2.65
N LYS A 110 -44.04 18.71 1.63
CA LYS A 110 -43.58 19.63 0.56
C LYS A 110 -42.85 20.86 1.09
N TYR A 111 -42.15 20.75 2.22
CA TYR A 111 -41.43 21.88 2.77
C TYR A 111 -40.33 22.38 1.82
N PHE A 112 -39.50 21.45 1.30
CA PHE A 112 -38.36 21.80 0.48
C PHE A 112 -38.74 22.51 -0.84
N PRO A 113 -39.70 22.02 -1.65
CA PRO A 113 -40.15 22.73 -2.85
C PRO A 113 -40.79 24.09 -2.54
N SER A 114 -41.44 24.25 -1.38
CA SER A 114 -42.05 25.54 -0.99
C SER A 114 -40.96 26.58 -0.69
N LEU A 115 -39.91 26.20 0.05
CA LEU A 115 -38.76 27.08 0.31
C LEU A 115 -38.00 27.43 -0.97
N THR A 116 -37.80 26.45 -1.85
CA THR A 116 -37.11 26.67 -3.14
C THR A 116 -37.90 27.62 -4.06
N LYS A 117 -39.24 27.59 -3.99
CA LYS A 117 -40.09 28.53 -4.74
C LYS A 117 -39.90 29.99 -4.29
N LEU A 118 -39.52 30.24 -3.04
CA LEU A 118 -39.26 31.59 -2.53
C LEU A 118 -37.92 32.18 -2.98
N LEU A 119 -37.09 31.40 -3.70
CA LEU A 119 -35.79 31.85 -4.20
C LEU A 119 -35.89 32.67 -5.50
N GLN A 120 -37.09 32.72 -6.08
CA GLN A 120 -37.31 33.39 -7.37
C GLN A 120 -37.06 34.91 -7.27
N PRO A 121 -36.62 35.56 -8.36
CA PRO A 121 -36.28 36.99 -8.34
C PRO A 121 -37.46 37.93 -8.08
N ASP A 122 -38.70 37.45 -8.17
CA ASP A 122 -39.91 38.25 -7.92
C ASP A 122 -40.25 38.40 -6.42
N GLU A 123 -39.64 37.61 -5.54
CA GLU A 123 -39.79 37.73 -4.09
C GLU A 123 -38.84 38.79 -3.50
N PHE A 124 -39.15 39.30 -2.30
CA PHE A 124 -38.26 40.25 -1.62
C PHE A 124 -36.89 39.63 -1.33
N ASP A 125 -35.83 40.43 -1.38
CA ASP A 125 -34.47 39.96 -1.08
C ASP A 125 -34.38 39.34 0.32
N THR A 126 -35.00 39.95 1.34
CA THR A 126 -35.09 39.36 2.69
C THR A 126 -35.83 38.01 2.69
N THR A 127 -36.86 37.83 1.85
CA THR A 127 -37.55 36.53 1.73
C THR A 127 -36.61 35.47 1.15
N ARG A 128 -35.87 35.83 0.09
CA ARG A 128 -34.91 34.95 -0.58
C ARG A 128 -33.75 34.59 0.34
N GLU A 129 -33.20 35.57 1.05
CA GLU A 129 -32.12 35.44 2.03
C GLU A 129 -32.49 34.43 3.13
N PHE A 130 -33.60 34.65 3.84
CA PHE A 130 -34.01 33.78 4.94
C PHE A 130 -34.51 32.41 4.46
N SER A 131 -35.03 32.31 3.24
CA SER A 131 -35.33 31.02 2.62
C SER A 131 -34.05 30.23 2.33
N LEU A 132 -33.02 30.87 1.75
CA LEU A 132 -31.70 30.25 1.57
C LEU A 132 -31.08 29.86 2.90
N LEU A 133 -31.12 30.74 3.91
CA LEU A 133 -30.61 30.46 5.24
C LEU A 133 -31.27 29.20 5.83
N THR A 134 -32.60 29.09 5.69
CA THR A 134 -33.34 27.90 6.13
C THR A 134 -32.87 26.64 5.39
N ILE A 135 -32.72 26.71 4.06
CA ILE A 135 -32.22 25.58 3.24
C ILE A 135 -30.77 25.21 3.62
N CYS A 136 -29.92 26.21 3.84
CA CYS A 136 -28.53 26.05 4.28
C CYS A 136 -28.47 25.28 5.61
N HIS A 137 -29.24 25.72 6.62
CA HIS A 137 -29.32 25.05 7.90
C HIS A 137 -29.84 23.61 7.77
N LEU A 138 -30.83 23.37 6.90
CA LEU A 138 -31.32 22.01 6.62
C LEU A 138 -30.24 21.12 5.98
N CYS A 139 -29.30 21.69 5.23
CA CYS A 139 -28.17 20.98 4.64
C CYS A 139 -27.01 20.72 5.64
N LEU A 140 -27.09 21.19 6.89
CA LEU A 140 -26.14 20.80 7.94
C LEU A 140 -26.24 19.30 8.27
N GLU A 141 -27.40 18.68 8.06
CA GLU A 141 -27.56 17.23 8.11
C GLU A 141 -27.55 16.62 6.71
N TYR A 142 -26.87 15.46 6.56
CA TYR A 142 -26.74 14.76 5.29
C TYR A 142 -28.09 14.43 4.63
N SER A 143 -29.13 14.16 5.42
CA SER A 143 -30.49 13.94 4.89
C SER A 143 -31.06 15.15 4.14
N GLY A 144 -30.76 16.37 4.58
CA GLY A 144 -31.16 17.58 3.88
C GLY A 144 -30.37 17.79 2.58
N ILE A 145 -29.10 17.38 2.54
CA ILE A 145 -28.29 17.38 1.32
C ILE A 145 -28.91 16.45 0.27
N CYS A 146 -29.22 15.21 0.64
CA CYS A 146 -29.86 14.25 -0.26
C CYS A 146 -31.18 14.78 -0.82
N GLU A 147 -32.03 15.37 0.04
CA GLU A 147 -33.30 15.93 -0.41
C GLU A 147 -33.11 17.14 -1.34
N ALA A 148 -32.14 18.01 -1.05
CA ALA A 148 -31.81 19.14 -1.93
C ALA A 148 -31.37 18.68 -3.33
N ILE A 149 -30.59 17.60 -3.41
CA ILE A 149 -30.16 16.99 -4.68
C ILE A 149 -31.36 16.38 -5.41
N GLU A 150 -32.18 15.57 -4.70
CA GLU A 150 -33.37 14.92 -5.26
C GLU A 150 -34.37 15.94 -5.84
N LYS A 151 -34.55 17.07 -5.15
CA LYS A 151 -35.44 18.16 -5.59
C LYS A 151 -34.78 19.15 -6.56
N LYS A 152 -33.58 18.87 -7.05
CA LYS A 152 -32.84 19.70 -8.03
C LYS A 152 -32.65 21.15 -7.57
N ALA A 153 -32.31 21.33 -6.30
CA ALA A 153 -32.16 22.65 -5.67
C ALA A 153 -30.95 23.45 -6.19
N VAL A 154 -29.96 22.79 -6.80
CA VAL A 154 -28.73 23.46 -7.27
C VAL A 154 -29.06 24.58 -8.25
N THR A 155 -29.92 24.35 -9.24
CA THR A 155 -30.27 25.37 -10.25
C THR A 155 -30.87 26.65 -9.64
N PRO A 156 -31.94 26.59 -8.81
CA PRO A 156 -32.50 27.81 -8.21
C PRO A 156 -31.54 28.49 -7.22
N ILE A 157 -30.66 27.74 -6.54
CA ILE A 157 -29.64 28.33 -5.65
C ILE A 157 -28.55 29.05 -6.48
N VAL A 158 -28.14 28.49 -7.62
CA VAL A 158 -27.18 29.13 -8.53
C VAL A 158 -27.72 30.43 -9.10
N GLU A 159 -29.03 30.52 -9.37
CA GLU A 159 -29.64 31.78 -9.81
C GLU A 159 -29.54 32.88 -8.74
N CYS A 160 -29.59 32.52 -7.45
CA CYS A 160 -29.39 33.47 -6.36
C CYS A 160 -27.98 34.06 -6.29
N LEU A 161 -26.96 33.40 -6.86
CA LEU A 161 -25.59 33.95 -6.91
C LEU A 161 -25.50 35.22 -7.76
N LYS A 162 -26.44 35.42 -8.70
CA LYS A 162 -26.52 36.62 -9.55
C LYS A 162 -27.18 37.81 -8.84
N SER A 163 -27.63 37.65 -7.61
CA SER A 163 -28.22 38.74 -6.82
C SER A 163 -27.19 39.83 -6.54
N THR A 164 -27.61 41.09 -6.43
CA THR A 164 -26.74 42.19 -5.98
C THR A 164 -26.58 42.22 -4.45
N ASP A 165 -27.41 41.47 -3.73
CA ASP A 165 -27.39 41.39 -2.28
C ASP A 165 -26.31 40.42 -1.77
N PRO A 166 -25.35 40.88 -0.95
CA PRO A 166 -24.23 40.07 -0.50
C PRO A 166 -24.64 38.93 0.45
N ASP A 167 -25.71 39.09 1.22
CA ASP A 167 -26.19 38.08 2.16
C ASP A 167 -26.87 36.93 1.42
N ILE A 168 -27.65 37.23 0.37
CA ILE A 168 -28.18 36.23 -0.57
C ILE A 168 -27.03 35.46 -1.24
N GLN A 169 -26.03 36.17 -1.77
CA GLN A 169 -24.88 35.53 -2.41
C GLN A 169 -24.14 34.62 -1.43
N LYS A 170 -23.87 35.10 -0.22
CA LYS A 170 -23.15 34.34 0.81
C LYS A 170 -23.91 33.09 1.23
N ASN A 171 -25.21 33.22 1.51
CA ASN A 171 -26.07 32.09 1.88
C ASN A 171 -26.20 31.07 0.74
N ALA A 172 -26.26 31.51 -0.52
CA ALA A 172 -26.26 30.62 -1.68
C ALA A 172 -24.95 29.84 -1.80
N ILE A 173 -23.79 30.50 -1.65
CA ILE A 173 -22.47 29.85 -1.67
C ILE A 173 -22.36 28.83 -0.53
N ASP A 174 -22.75 29.20 0.69
CA ASP A 174 -22.67 28.31 1.86
C ASP A 174 -23.57 27.08 1.70
N THR A 175 -24.78 27.27 1.16
CA THR A 175 -25.69 26.16 0.86
C THR A 175 -25.06 25.21 -0.15
N LEU A 176 -24.51 25.74 -1.27
CA LEU A 176 -23.82 24.93 -2.26
C LEU A 176 -22.60 24.22 -1.67
N PHE A 177 -21.82 24.90 -0.80
CA PHE A 177 -20.65 24.32 -0.14
C PHE A 177 -21.03 23.11 0.72
N LEU A 178 -22.12 23.20 1.49
CA LEU A 178 -22.63 22.06 2.24
C LEU A 178 -23.08 20.93 1.31
N MET A 179 -23.79 21.25 0.23
CA MET A 179 -24.23 20.24 -0.75
C MET A 179 -23.06 19.52 -1.42
N MET A 180 -21.91 20.18 -1.64
CA MET A 180 -20.72 19.56 -2.25
C MET A 180 -20.09 18.45 -1.40
N GLN A 181 -20.55 18.23 -0.16
CA GLN A 181 -20.10 17.08 0.64
C GLN A 181 -20.47 15.78 -0.08
N ASP A 182 -21.65 15.76 -0.71
CA ASP A 182 -22.08 14.68 -1.58
C ASP A 182 -21.38 14.75 -2.95
N PHE A 183 -20.92 13.60 -3.45
CA PHE A 183 -20.21 13.54 -4.73
C PHE A 183 -21.15 13.74 -5.92
N GLU A 184 -22.45 13.41 -5.80
CA GLU A 184 -23.46 13.60 -6.86
C GLU A 184 -23.79 15.08 -7.11
N ALA A 185 -23.57 15.95 -6.12
CA ALA A 185 -23.81 17.39 -6.25
C ALA A 185 -22.70 18.11 -7.05
N ARG A 186 -21.45 17.64 -6.96
CA ARG A 186 -20.27 18.31 -7.55
C ARG A 186 -20.34 18.53 -9.06
N PRO A 187 -20.66 17.52 -9.90
CA PRO A 187 -20.72 17.72 -11.35
C PRO A 187 -21.85 18.68 -11.77
N GLN A 188 -22.87 18.88 -10.91
CA GLN A 188 -23.97 19.79 -11.22
C GLN A 188 -23.51 21.25 -11.31
N LEU A 189 -22.40 21.62 -10.67
CA LEU A 189 -21.84 22.98 -10.81
C LEU A 189 -21.41 23.29 -12.23
N LYS A 190 -20.92 22.29 -13.00
CA LYS A 190 -20.62 22.45 -14.43
C LYS A 190 -21.91 22.61 -15.23
N THR A 191 -22.90 21.72 -15.02
CA THR A 191 -24.12 21.69 -15.83
C THR A 191 -25.04 22.87 -15.61
N THR A 192 -25.00 23.49 -14.42
CA THR A 192 -25.81 24.66 -14.07
C THR A 192 -25.14 25.99 -14.41
N GLY A 193 -23.90 25.99 -14.94
CA GLY A 193 -23.17 27.22 -15.24
C GLY A 193 -22.73 27.99 -13.98
N CYS A 194 -22.59 27.31 -12.85
CA CYS A 194 -22.18 27.93 -11.58
C CYS A 194 -20.71 28.36 -11.59
N LEU A 195 -19.83 27.58 -12.23
CA LEU A 195 -18.38 27.82 -12.18
C LEU A 195 -17.97 29.22 -12.69
N PRO A 196 -18.44 29.72 -13.87
CA PRO A 196 -18.16 31.09 -14.29
C PRO A 196 -18.56 32.16 -13.27
N ILE A 197 -19.73 32.00 -12.63
CA ILE A 197 -20.23 32.94 -11.62
C ILE A 197 -19.29 32.95 -10.40
N LEU A 198 -18.85 31.77 -9.93
CA LEU A 198 -17.92 31.69 -8.80
C LEU A 198 -16.56 32.33 -9.09
N ILE A 199 -16.09 32.27 -10.34
CA ILE A 199 -14.84 32.95 -10.76
C ILE A 199 -15.03 34.46 -10.77
N GLU A 200 -16.16 34.97 -11.25
CA GLU A 200 -16.50 36.39 -11.19
C GLU A 200 -16.57 36.90 -9.74
N LEU A 201 -17.17 36.12 -8.84
CA LEU A 201 -17.28 36.46 -7.41
C LEU A 201 -15.95 36.51 -6.67
N LEU A 202 -14.85 36.01 -7.25
CA LEU A 202 -13.49 36.22 -6.70
C LEU A 202 -13.06 37.68 -6.76
N SER A 203 -13.67 38.49 -7.64
CA SER A 203 -13.44 39.93 -7.75
C SER A 203 -14.46 40.77 -6.97
N SER A 204 -15.30 40.14 -6.14
CA SER A 204 -16.31 40.84 -5.33
C SER A 204 -15.67 41.83 -4.35
N ASP A 205 -16.33 42.97 -4.07
CA ASP A 205 -15.89 43.93 -3.06
C ASP A 205 -15.97 43.38 -1.61
N TYR A 206 -16.60 42.22 -1.42
CA TYR A 206 -16.80 41.58 -0.11
C TYR A 206 -15.84 40.40 0.09
N PRO A 207 -14.82 40.52 0.96
CA PRO A 207 -13.86 39.44 1.22
C PRO A 207 -14.50 38.13 1.71
N ALA A 208 -15.63 38.22 2.42
CA ALA A 208 -16.40 37.06 2.88
C ALA A 208 -16.94 36.21 1.72
N ILE A 209 -17.34 36.86 0.61
CA ILE A 209 -17.84 36.21 -0.61
C ILE A 209 -16.68 35.59 -1.39
N GLN A 210 -15.56 36.30 -1.52
CA GLN A 210 -14.34 35.78 -2.15
C GLN A 210 -13.87 34.49 -1.44
N ASN A 211 -13.77 34.52 -0.11
CA ASN A 211 -13.36 33.38 0.70
C ASN A 211 -14.34 32.20 0.60
N ALA A 212 -15.65 32.48 0.68
CA ALA A 212 -16.67 31.44 0.55
C ALA A 212 -16.63 30.78 -0.84
N SER A 213 -16.45 31.57 -1.90
CA SER A 213 -16.33 31.08 -3.28
C SER A 213 -15.12 30.17 -3.45
N LEU A 214 -13.96 30.54 -2.92
CA LEU A 214 -12.76 29.69 -2.95
C LEU A 214 -12.93 28.40 -2.14
N LYS A 215 -13.60 28.45 -0.98
CA LYS A 215 -13.91 27.24 -0.19
C LYS A 215 -14.82 26.27 -0.96
N LEU A 216 -15.85 26.80 -1.61
CA LEU A 216 -16.74 26.04 -2.49
C LEU A 216 -15.97 25.39 -3.64
N LEU A 217 -15.17 26.17 -4.38
CA LEU A 217 -14.31 25.66 -5.45
C LEU A 217 -13.31 24.61 -4.93
N GLY A 218 -12.73 24.81 -3.75
CA GLY A 218 -11.78 23.89 -3.13
C GLY A 218 -12.38 22.55 -2.70
N GLN A 219 -13.70 22.48 -2.54
CA GLN A 219 -14.44 21.25 -2.31
C GLN A 219 -14.91 20.61 -3.62
N ALA A 220 -15.45 21.43 -4.53
CA ALA A 220 -15.93 20.98 -5.84
C ALA A 220 -14.81 20.39 -6.70
N THR A 221 -13.60 20.95 -6.66
CA THR A 221 -12.42 20.50 -7.42
C THR A 221 -11.86 19.13 -6.99
N GLN A 222 -12.41 18.50 -5.94
CA GLN A 222 -12.14 17.08 -5.68
C GLN A 222 -12.71 16.18 -6.79
N ASP A 223 -13.74 16.65 -7.50
CA ASP A 223 -14.33 15.98 -8.65
C ASP A 223 -13.59 16.30 -9.96
N SER A 224 -13.39 15.27 -10.79
CA SER A 224 -12.64 15.38 -12.06
C SER A 224 -13.36 16.19 -13.14
N ILE A 225 -14.70 16.19 -13.17
CA ILE A 225 -15.51 16.93 -14.15
C ILE A 225 -15.38 18.43 -13.87
N VAL A 226 -15.39 18.83 -12.60
CA VAL A 226 -15.19 20.22 -12.19
C VAL A 226 -13.78 20.70 -12.52
N ARG A 227 -12.73 19.89 -12.24
CA ARG A 227 -11.35 20.24 -12.62
C ARG A 227 -11.19 20.45 -14.13
N THR A 228 -11.77 19.55 -14.91
CA THR A 228 -11.74 19.62 -16.38
C THR A 228 -12.41 20.91 -16.88
N ALA A 229 -13.57 21.27 -16.31
CA ALA A 229 -14.27 22.51 -16.66
C ALA A 229 -13.46 23.77 -16.33
N LEU A 230 -12.84 23.84 -15.15
CA LEU A 230 -12.01 24.98 -14.77
C LEU A 230 -10.74 25.09 -15.64
N ARG A 231 -10.16 23.96 -16.05
CA ARG A 231 -9.07 23.96 -17.04
C ARG A 231 -9.54 24.50 -18.39
N GLU A 232 -10.71 24.07 -18.88
CA GLU A 232 -11.29 24.56 -20.14
C GLU A 232 -11.56 26.07 -20.12
N MET A 233 -11.76 26.65 -18.93
CA MET A 233 -11.92 28.09 -18.72
C MET A 233 -10.59 28.86 -18.58
N ASP A 234 -9.45 28.17 -18.56
CA ASP A 234 -8.09 28.72 -18.37
C ASP A 234 -7.89 29.55 -17.07
N VAL A 235 -8.64 29.21 -16.01
CA VAL A 235 -8.69 30.04 -14.78
C VAL A 235 -7.57 29.77 -13.76
N LEU A 236 -6.56 29.00 -14.13
CA LEU A 236 -5.48 28.63 -13.19
C LEU A 236 -4.68 29.86 -12.75
N ASN A 237 -4.43 30.79 -13.67
CA ASN A 237 -3.62 31.97 -13.43
C ASN A 237 -4.31 32.95 -12.48
N GLU A 238 -5.64 32.99 -12.44
CA GLU A 238 -6.46 33.79 -11.54
C GLU A 238 -6.20 33.37 -10.08
N PHE A 239 -6.17 32.05 -9.81
CA PHE A 239 -5.82 31.56 -8.47
C PHE A 239 -4.35 31.82 -8.13
N VAL A 240 -3.44 31.69 -9.11
CA VAL A 240 -2.01 32.02 -8.94
C VAL A 240 -1.83 33.51 -8.60
N ASN A 241 -2.60 34.39 -9.24
CA ASN A 241 -2.58 35.83 -8.97
C ASN A 241 -3.09 36.15 -7.56
N ILE A 242 -4.11 35.43 -7.06
CA ILE A 242 -4.59 35.59 -5.68
C ILE A 242 -3.47 35.27 -4.68
N ILE A 243 -2.75 34.16 -4.86
CA ILE A 243 -1.65 33.78 -3.95
C ILE A 243 -0.39 34.64 -4.15
N GLY A 244 -0.22 35.24 -5.32
CA GLY A 244 0.86 36.18 -5.62
C GLY A 244 0.63 37.58 -5.03
N ASN A 245 -0.57 37.88 -4.53
CA ASN A 245 -0.89 39.17 -3.94
C ASN A 245 -0.83 39.11 -2.39
N SER A 246 0.10 39.84 -1.80
CA SER A 246 0.29 39.93 -0.34
C SER A 246 -0.88 40.59 0.41
N THR A 247 -1.81 41.28 -0.26
CA THR A 247 -2.99 41.85 0.39
C THR A 247 -4.09 40.82 0.61
N PHE A 248 -4.01 39.64 -0.02
CA PHE A 248 -5.03 38.60 0.01
C PHE A 248 -4.68 37.43 0.95
N ASN A 249 -3.93 37.70 2.04
CA ASN A 249 -3.46 36.67 2.97
C ASN A 249 -4.57 35.72 3.46
N ASP A 250 -5.76 36.25 3.73
CA ASP A 250 -6.91 35.46 4.20
C ASP A 250 -7.47 34.48 3.14
N LEU A 251 -7.15 34.72 1.86
CA LEU A 251 -7.58 33.92 0.71
C LEU A 251 -6.51 32.91 0.25
N HIS A 252 -5.27 33.03 0.72
CA HIS A 252 -4.16 32.19 0.26
C HIS A 252 -4.41 30.71 0.53
N VAL A 253 -4.84 30.35 1.74
CA VAL A 253 -5.13 28.95 2.10
C VAL A 253 -6.20 28.31 1.20
N PRO A 254 -7.41 28.88 1.05
CA PRO A 254 -8.42 28.29 0.19
C PRO A 254 -8.04 28.35 -1.30
N ALA A 255 -7.31 29.37 -1.76
CA ALA A 255 -6.77 29.42 -3.13
C ALA A 255 -5.74 28.32 -3.39
N LEU A 256 -4.77 28.11 -2.48
CA LEU A 256 -3.79 27.03 -2.55
C LEU A 256 -4.46 25.66 -2.56
N ARG A 257 -5.57 25.48 -1.82
CA ARG A 257 -6.36 24.25 -1.90
C ARG A 257 -6.93 24.03 -3.30
N VAL A 258 -7.53 25.04 -3.92
CA VAL A 258 -8.04 24.97 -5.31
C VAL A 258 -6.92 24.64 -6.28
N ILE A 259 -5.82 25.41 -6.25
CA ILE A 259 -4.63 25.19 -7.09
C ILE A 259 -4.14 23.77 -6.92
N SER A 260 -3.93 23.32 -5.69
CA SER A 260 -3.45 21.98 -5.43
C SER A 260 -4.34 20.95 -6.12
N ASN A 261 -5.67 21.08 -6.06
CA ASN A 261 -6.58 20.10 -6.67
C ASN A 261 -6.51 20.15 -8.20
N LEU A 262 -6.45 21.34 -8.80
CA LEU A 262 -6.32 21.50 -10.25
C LEU A 262 -5.05 20.85 -10.81
N LEU A 263 -3.95 20.85 -10.05
CA LEU A 263 -2.68 20.24 -10.46
C LEU A 263 -2.68 18.71 -10.45
N GLU A 264 -3.79 18.07 -10.09
CA GLU A 264 -4.01 16.66 -10.40
C GLU A 264 -4.22 16.43 -11.91
N ASP A 265 -4.64 17.47 -12.64
CA ASP A 265 -4.67 17.48 -14.10
C ASP A 265 -3.27 17.82 -14.67
N LEU A 266 -2.78 16.98 -15.58
CA LEU A 266 -1.44 17.11 -16.14
C LEU A 266 -1.23 18.41 -16.92
N GLU A 267 -2.26 18.88 -17.63
CA GLU A 267 -2.16 20.10 -18.44
C GLU A 267 -2.14 21.35 -17.55
N CYS A 268 -2.90 21.35 -16.44
CA CYS A 268 -2.80 22.39 -15.42
C CYS A 268 -1.39 22.42 -14.80
N ALA A 269 -0.81 21.25 -14.52
CA ALA A 269 0.56 21.16 -14.00
C ALA A 269 1.55 21.76 -14.99
N LYS A 270 1.52 21.35 -16.27
CA LYS A 270 2.40 21.92 -17.31
C LYS A 270 2.22 23.43 -17.49
N SER A 271 0.97 23.90 -17.50
CA SER A 271 0.66 25.33 -17.58
C SER A 271 1.31 26.11 -16.43
N LEU A 272 1.18 25.65 -15.18
CA LEU A 272 1.80 26.28 -14.01
C LEU A 272 3.33 26.35 -14.12
N MET A 273 3.97 25.29 -14.64
CA MET A 273 5.43 25.26 -14.79
C MET A 273 5.91 26.25 -15.88
N SER A 274 5.06 26.56 -16.87
CA SER A 274 5.38 27.49 -17.96
C SER A 274 5.05 28.95 -17.64
N SER A 275 4.07 29.22 -16.77
CA SER A 275 3.53 30.57 -16.52
C SER A 275 4.23 31.35 -15.40
N GLY A 276 5.32 30.80 -14.83
CA GLY A 276 6.02 31.39 -13.68
C GLY A 276 5.27 31.25 -12.34
N GLY A 277 4.04 30.72 -12.34
CA GLY A 277 3.23 30.50 -11.15
C GLY A 277 3.83 29.52 -10.13
N LEU A 278 4.77 28.68 -10.58
CA LEU A 278 5.58 27.84 -9.69
C LEU A 278 6.31 28.67 -8.62
N HIS A 279 6.89 29.82 -8.96
CA HIS A 279 7.60 30.65 -7.99
C HIS A 279 6.68 31.17 -6.88
N SER A 280 5.47 31.60 -7.24
CA SER A 280 4.45 32.02 -6.27
C SER A 280 4.06 30.88 -5.32
N LEU A 281 4.03 29.64 -5.82
CA LEU A 281 3.73 28.47 -5.02
C LEU A 281 4.88 28.09 -4.07
N LEU A 282 6.12 28.13 -4.55
CA LEU A 282 7.32 27.82 -3.76
C LEU A 282 7.61 28.86 -2.68
N HIS A 283 7.11 30.09 -2.83
CA HIS A 283 7.17 31.11 -1.79
C HIS A 283 6.56 30.63 -0.46
N PHE A 284 5.41 29.94 -0.52
CA PHE A 284 4.74 29.41 0.67
C PHE A 284 5.52 28.28 1.37
N ILE A 285 6.44 27.62 0.66
CA ILE A 285 7.32 26.60 1.25
C ILE A 285 8.49 27.25 1.99
N THR A 286 9.00 28.39 1.51
CA THR A 286 10.30 28.96 1.94
C THR A 286 10.25 30.14 2.89
N ASP A 287 9.10 30.76 3.14
CA ASP A 287 8.96 32.02 3.93
C ASP A 287 9.90 33.15 3.47
N ARG A 288 10.49 33.06 2.26
CA ARG A 288 11.39 34.08 1.70
C ARG A 288 10.60 35.05 0.84
N ALA A 289 10.45 36.30 1.28
CA ALA A 289 9.85 37.37 0.49
C ALA A 289 10.59 37.55 -0.84
N VAL A 290 9.87 37.53 -1.97
CA VAL A 290 10.44 37.72 -3.32
C VAL A 290 10.27 39.16 -3.82
N TYR A 291 9.70 40.08 -3.03
CA TYR A 291 9.56 41.46 -3.50
C TYR A 291 10.90 42.21 -3.44
N LYS A 292 11.53 42.42 -4.60
CA LYS A 292 12.22 43.68 -4.82
C LYS A 292 11.15 44.73 -5.10
N GLU A 293 11.01 45.69 -4.19
CA GLU A 293 10.13 46.88 -4.30
C GLU A 293 10.22 47.62 -5.65
N SER A 294 11.25 47.35 -6.46
CA SER A 294 11.45 47.92 -7.79
C SER A 294 10.56 47.36 -8.90
N GLU A 295 9.90 46.21 -8.72
CA GLU A 295 9.13 45.53 -9.78
C GLU A 295 7.60 45.74 -9.68
N LEU A 296 7.12 46.34 -8.58
CA LEU A 296 5.71 46.70 -8.40
C LEU A 296 5.48 48.18 -8.73
N LYS A 297 5.30 48.50 -10.01
CA LYS A 297 4.49 49.66 -10.41
C LYS A 297 3.49 49.25 -11.50
N PRO A 298 2.20 49.61 -11.37
CA PRO A 298 1.21 49.35 -12.41
C PRO A 298 1.42 50.29 -13.62
N PRO A 299 1.02 49.89 -14.84
CA PRO A 299 1.12 50.75 -16.01
C PRO A 299 0.01 51.80 -15.97
N SER A 300 0.39 53.08 -15.85
CA SER A 300 -0.50 54.20 -16.19
C SER A 300 0.00 54.92 -17.45
N SER A 301 -0.98 55.36 -18.22
CA SER A 301 -0.94 55.82 -19.61
C SER A 301 -0.21 57.17 -19.83
N VAL A 302 0.45 57.24 -21.01
CA VAL A 302 0.63 58.37 -21.94
C VAL A 302 0.54 59.81 -21.37
N GLN A 303 1.69 60.54 -21.32
CA GLN A 303 2.07 61.74 -22.12
C GLN A 303 3.06 62.69 -21.38
N SER A 304 4.21 62.96 -22.03
CA SER A 304 5.08 64.18 -22.07
C SER A 304 5.18 65.11 -20.83
N VAL A 305 6.34 65.59 -20.37
CA VAL A 305 7.25 66.58 -20.99
C VAL A 305 8.58 66.66 -20.17
N LYS A 306 9.68 67.03 -20.85
CA LYS A 306 11.04 67.39 -20.36
C LYS A 306 11.07 68.31 -19.11
N ASP A 307 12.06 68.14 -18.22
CA ASP A 307 13.15 69.13 -18.05
C ASP A 307 14.32 68.69 -17.14
N LYS A 308 15.46 69.35 -17.31
CA LYS A 308 16.80 69.10 -16.77
C LYS A 308 17.03 69.67 -15.35
N GLY A 309 17.98 69.10 -14.59
CA GLY A 309 18.92 69.91 -13.80
C GLY A 309 19.25 69.51 -12.35
N ALA A 310 20.53 69.12 -12.15
CA ALA A 310 21.46 69.60 -11.12
C ALA A 310 21.42 69.13 -9.64
N LYS A 311 22.50 68.37 -9.30
CA LYS A 311 23.53 68.62 -8.24
C LYS A 311 23.17 68.70 -6.74
N SER A 312 23.58 67.61 -6.05
CA SER A 312 24.65 67.53 -5.02
C SER A 312 24.54 68.21 -3.63
N LYS A 313 24.88 67.41 -2.60
CA LYS A 313 25.79 67.65 -1.42
C LYS A 313 25.19 67.45 -0.02
N LYS A 314 25.75 66.45 0.68
CA LYS A 314 26.00 66.34 2.14
C LYS A 314 26.57 67.67 2.71
N PRO A 315 26.38 68.02 4.00
CA PRO A 315 27.15 67.37 5.09
C PRO A 315 26.48 67.29 6.48
N SER A 316 27.19 66.59 7.35
CA SER A 316 26.96 66.21 8.75
C SER A 316 27.44 67.30 9.77
N PRO A 317 27.86 67.00 11.02
CA PRO A 317 27.08 66.77 12.25
C PRO A 317 27.55 67.63 13.47
N ARG A 318 26.83 67.64 14.61
CA ARG A 318 27.35 68.02 15.96
C ARG A 318 26.61 67.19 17.04
N ARG A 319 27.20 66.26 17.81
CA ARG A 319 28.24 66.27 18.88
C ARG A 319 27.86 67.00 20.18
N SER A 320 27.58 66.21 21.24
CA SER A 320 28.09 66.34 22.63
C SER A 320 27.49 65.21 23.48
N ALA A 321 28.21 64.13 23.84
CA ALA A 321 29.16 63.98 24.97
C ALA A 321 28.51 64.35 26.32
N LYS A 322 28.38 63.48 27.34
CA LYS A 322 29.42 62.83 28.19
C LYS A 322 28.64 61.93 29.19
N LYS A 323 28.87 60.63 29.48
CA LYS A 323 30.02 59.75 29.81
C LYS A 323 29.93 59.27 31.28
N GLY A 324 29.92 57.95 31.50
CA GLY A 324 30.10 57.28 32.80
C GLY A 324 29.38 55.92 32.85
N LYS A 325 29.75 54.93 32.03
CA LYS A 325 30.80 53.89 32.23
C LYS A 325 30.31 52.70 33.09
N GLY A 326 30.06 51.59 32.40
CA GLY A 326 29.71 50.28 32.92
C GLY A 326 29.44 49.31 31.77
N ASP A 327 30.52 48.76 31.22
CA ASP A 327 30.64 47.64 30.25
C ASP A 327 29.69 46.45 30.58
N ASN A 328 29.26 45.57 29.68
CA ASN A 328 29.50 45.38 28.25
C ASN A 328 28.42 44.44 27.66
N ASP A 329 28.16 44.64 26.37
CA ASP A 329 27.61 43.71 25.37
C ASP A 329 26.17 43.22 25.50
N ALA A 330 25.26 44.16 25.21
CA ALA A 330 23.93 43.90 24.70
C ALA A 330 24.02 43.26 23.29
N LYS A 331 23.38 42.09 23.19
CA LYS A 331 22.87 41.49 21.95
C LYS A 331 22.25 42.59 21.07
N LYS A 332 22.75 42.76 19.85
CA LYS A 332 21.93 43.29 18.77
C LYS A 332 20.78 42.31 18.58
N GLU A 333 19.59 42.69 19.02
CA GLU A 333 18.35 42.14 18.50
C GLU A 333 18.35 42.41 17.00
N GLU A 334 18.78 41.42 16.22
CA GLU A 334 18.33 41.29 14.84
C GLU A 334 16.82 41.08 14.91
N GLU A 335 16.09 42.11 14.49
CA GLU A 335 14.66 42.03 14.20
C GLU A 335 14.43 40.84 13.27
N LYS A 336 13.84 39.76 13.82
CA LYS A 336 13.30 38.64 13.06
C LYS A 336 12.30 39.18 12.03
N PRO A 337 12.40 38.83 10.74
CA PRO A 337 11.26 39.02 9.84
C PRO A 337 10.19 38.00 10.22
N LEU A 338 9.14 38.45 10.93
CA LEU A 338 7.90 37.68 11.10
C LEU A 338 7.15 37.69 9.76
N SER A 339 7.37 36.64 8.98
CA SER A 339 6.49 36.23 7.88
C SER A 339 6.31 34.71 7.98
N ASN A 340 5.76 34.21 9.09
CA ASN A 340 5.43 32.79 9.19
C ASN A 340 4.17 32.56 8.36
N THR A 341 4.33 31.98 7.17
CA THR A 341 3.18 31.45 6.42
C THR A 341 2.44 30.43 7.28
N LEU A 342 1.11 30.44 7.21
CA LEU A 342 0.28 29.53 7.99
C LEU A 342 0.66 28.06 7.70
N PRO A 343 0.68 27.17 8.71
CA PRO A 343 0.95 25.74 8.50
C PRO A 343 0.06 25.13 7.41
N GLU A 344 -1.22 25.52 7.35
CA GLU A 344 -2.16 25.07 6.33
C GLU A 344 -1.75 25.49 4.91
N ALA A 345 -1.22 26.71 4.75
CA ALA A 345 -0.70 27.18 3.47
C ALA A 345 0.49 26.35 3.02
N LYS A 346 1.45 26.06 3.93
CA LYS A 346 2.60 25.17 3.66
C LYS A 346 2.14 23.77 3.26
N ILE A 347 1.15 23.21 3.95
CA ILE A 347 0.59 21.88 3.64
C ILE A 347 -0.01 21.86 2.23
N HIS A 348 -0.82 22.85 1.87
CA HIS A 348 -1.42 22.92 0.54
C HIS A 348 -0.40 23.18 -0.56
N ALA A 349 0.62 24.01 -0.30
CA ALA A 349 1.73 24.20 -1.23
C ALA A 349 2.53 22.91 -1.45
N CYS A 350 2.86 22.15 -0.39
CA CYS A 350 3.50 20.84 -0.51
C CYS A 350 2.64 19.86 -1.33
N ARG A 351 1.34 19.77 -1.06
CA ARG A 351 0.42 18.91 -1.84
C ARG A 351 0.34 19.31 -3.31
N ALA A 352 0.40 20.60 -3.61
CA ALA A 352 0.43 21.10 -4.97
C ALA A 352 1.72 20.68 -5.68
N VAL A 353 2.89 20.86 -5.05
CA VAL A 353 4.18 20.34 -5.54
C VAL A 353 4.10 18.83 -5.76
N MET A 354 3.61 18.08 -4.78
CA MET A 354 3.49 16.62 -4.85
C MET A 354 2.66 16.17 -6.07
N ARG A 355 1.55 16.84 -6.37
CA ARG A 355 0.72 16.53 -7.54
C ARG A 355 1.43 16.85 -8.85
N THR A 356 2.14 17.98 -8.92
CA THR A 356 2.97 18.31 -10.09
C THR A 356 4.12 17.31 -10.26
N ALA A 357 4.68 16.76 -9.19
CA ALA A 357 5.81 15.82 -9.22
C ALA A 357 5.46 14.41 -9.71
N ARG A 358 4.20 14.11 -10.04
CA ARG A 358 3.80 12.79 -10.59
C ARG A 358 4.27 12.56 -12.02
N ASN A 359 4.66 13.60 -12.75
CA ASN A 359 5.16 13.51 -14.12
C ASN A 359 6.69 13.69 -14.17
N GLU A 360 7.37 12.97 -15.06
CA GLU A 360 8.83 13.01 -15.16
C GLU A 360 9.38 14.37 -15.63
N GLU A 361 8.74 15.02 -16.60
CA GLU A 361 9.18 16.31 -17.14
C GLU A 361 9.07 17.41 -16.09
N THR A 362 7.96 17.45 -15.36
CA THR A 362 7.74 18.42 -14.28
C THR A 362 8.67 18.18 -13.11
N ARG A 363 9.04 16.93 -12.79
CA ARG A 363 10.06 16.62 -11.77
C ARG A 363 11.40 17.28 -12.08
N LYS A 364 11.83 17.33 -13.35
CA LYS A 364 13.09 17.99 -13.73
C LYS A 364 13.04 19.49 -13.42
N ILE A 365 11.93 20.16 -13.75
CA ILE A 365 11.78 21.59 -13.47
C ILE A 365 11.71 21.86 -11.94
N LEU A 366 11.05 20.98 -11.17
CA LEU A 366 11.05 21.08 -9.71
C LEU A 366 12.46 20.89 -9.12
N HIS A 367 13.24 19.97 -9.68
CA HIS A 367 14.65 19.78 -9.31
C HIS A 367 15.50 21.03 -9.62
N ASP A 368 15.34 21.61 -10.81
CA ASP A 368 16.03 22.85 -11.21
C ASP A 368 15.64 24.03 -10.31
N ALA A 369 14.46 23.99 -9.70
CA ALA A 369 13.99 24.97 -8.72
C ALA A 369 14.43 24.69 -7.27
N ASP A 370 15.32 23.71 -7.04
CA ASP A 370 15.87 23.31 -5.73
C ASP A 370 14.78 22.92 -4.69
N VAL A 371 13.65 22.36 -5.16
CA VAL A 371 12.50 22.01 -4.32
C VAL A 371 12.87 21.02 -3.20
N GLU A 372 13.79 20.09 -3.45
CA GLU A 372 14.26 19.13 -2.45
C GLU A 372 14.84 19.83 -1.22
N ARG A 373 15.59 20.91 -1.40
CA ARG A 373 16.16 21.70 -0.30
C ARG A 373 15.06 22.37 0.52
N MET A 374 14.04 22.92 -0.15
CA MET A 374 12.91 23.56 0.52
C MET A 374 12.12 22.55 1.36
N LEU A 375 11.85 21.36 0.80
CA LEU A 375 11.12 20.30 1.49
C LEU A 375 11.90 19.74 2.69
N ILE A 376 13.22 19.54 2.54
CA ILE A 376 14.08 19.06 3.65
C ILE A 376 14.05 20.03 4.83
N ALA A 377 14.04 21.34 4.58
CA ALA A 377 13.91 22.33 5.64
C ALA A 377 12.58 22.15 6.43
N LEU A 378 11.48 21.84 5.74
CA LEU A 378 10.18 21.60 6.36
C LEU A 378 10.09 20.30 7.18
N LEU A 379 11.02 19.34 7.02
CA LEU A 379 11.03 18.11 7.82
C LEU A 379 11.35 18.37 9.31
N SER A 380 11.88 19.54 9.65
CA SER A 380 12.13 19.99 11.03
C SER A 380 11.16 21.08 11.50
N HIS A 381 10.09 21.35 10.76
CA HIS A 381 9.07 22.32 11.14
C HIS A 381 8.34 21.90 12.42
N GLU A 382 7.85 22.85 13.24
CA GLU A 382 7.18 22.57 14.52
C GLU A 382 5.86 21.80 14.33
N ASP A 383 5.06 22.20 13.33
CA ASP A 383 3.81 21.55 12.95
C ASP A 383 4.01 20.16 12.30
N GLU A 384 3.31 19.16 12.84
CA GLU A 384 3.35 17.77 12.36
C GLU A 384 2.76 17.59 10.97
N GLY A 385 1.71 18.34 10.62
CA GLY A 385 1.05 18.30 9.33
C GLY A 385 1.98 18.78 8.21
N VAL A 386 2.73 19.85 8.47
CA VAL A 386 3.76 20.38 7.56
C VAL A 386 4.87 19.35 7.36
N ARG A 387 5.40 18.75 8.44
CA ARG A 387 6.42 17.69 8.34
C ARG A 387 5.92 16.51 7.49
N ALA A 388 4.69 16.05 7.75
CA ALA A 388 4.10 14.93 7.02
C ALA A 388 3.88 15.26 5.53
N ALA A 389 3.35 16.44 5.21
CA ALA A 389 3.13 16.88 3.83
C ALA A 389 4.45 17.00 3.05
N SER A 390 5.51 17.50 3.69
CA SER A 390 6.84 17.56 3.09
C SER A 390 7.39 16.17 2.78
N ALA A 391 7.38 15.25 3.75
CA ALA A 391 7.87 13.88 3.54
C ALA A 391 7.08 13.11 2.47
N GLN A 392 5.75 13.29 2.40
CA GLN A 392 4.93 12.73 1.31
C GLN A 392 5.31 13.31 -0.07
N THR A 393 5.65 14.59 -0.12
CA THR A 393 6.12 15.21 -1.37
C THR A 393 7.47 14.61 -1.81
N ILE A 394 8.39 14.42 -0.85
CA ILE A 394 9.68 13.77 -1.09
C ILE A 394 9.49 12.33 -1.60
N SER A 395 8.52 11.57 -1.07
CA SER A 395 8.29 10.20 -1.53
C SER A 395 7.88 10.11 -3.00
N VAL A 396 7.16 11.12 -3.53
CA VAL A 396 6.80 11.19 -4.96
C VAL A 396 7.99 11.68 -5.81
N LEU A 397 8.75 12.66 -5.32
CA LEU A 397 9.98 13.11 -6.00
C LEU A 397 11.02 11.99 -6.12
N ALA A 398 11.06 11.09 -5.14
CA ALA A 398 11.97 9.95 -5.09
C ALA A 398 11.77 8.91 -6.20
N GLU A 399 10.77 9.05 -7.08
CA GLU A 399 10.72 8.27 -8.33
C GLU A 399 11.84 8.66 -9.32
N SER A 400 12.41 9.86 -9.16
CA SER A 400 13.58 10.33 -9.92
C SER A 400 14.87 10.06 -9.13
N THR A 401 15.80 9.32 -9.73
CA THR A 401 17.11 9.05 -9.12
C THR A 401 17.92 10.32 -8.85
N THR A 402 17.76 11.36 -9.68
CA THR A 402 18.38 12.68 -9.46
C THR A 402 17.87 13.32 -8.17
N CYS A 403 16.55 13.32 -7.95
CA CYS A 403 15.94 13.87 -6.74
C CYS A 403 16.30 13.01 -5.51
N GLN A 404 16.33 11.68 -5.64
CA GLN A 404 16.77 10.78 -4.58
C GLN A 404 18.17 11.14 -4.07
N ASN A 405 19.13 11.26 -5.00
CA ASN A 405 20.51 11.59 -4.67
C ASN A 405 20.61 12.99 -4.05
N LYS A 406 19.87 13.97 -4.60
CA LYS A 406 19.83 15.32 -4.04
C LYS A 406 19.30 15.35 -2.60
N VAL A 407 18.28 14.55 -2.30
CA VAL A 407 17.74 14.44 -0.94
C VAL A 407 18.77 13.84 0.02
N ALA A 408 19.53 12.84 -0.42
CA ALA A 408 20.61 12.25 0.36
C ALA A 408 21.76 13.26 0.61
N GLU A 409 22.23 13.95 -0.43
CA GLU A 409 23.28 14.99 -0.34
C GLU A 409 22.93 16.10 0.67
N LEU A 410 21.65 16.48 0.74
CA LEU A 410 21.16 17.51 1.63
C LEU A 410 20.87 17.02 3.07
N GLY A 411 21.21 15.77 3.40
CA GLY A 411 21.04 15.19 4.73
C GLY A 411 19.59 14.82 5.07
N GLY A 412 18.70 14.73 4.08
CA GLY A 412 17.27 14.45 4.29
C GLY A 412 17.00 13.07 4.91
N LEU A 413 17.86 12.08 4.65
CA LEU A 413 17.71 10.71 5.17
C LEU A 413 17.72 10.67 6.70
N GLU A 414 18.53 11.50 7.37
CA GLU A 414 18.56 11.56 8.84
C GLU A 414 17.24 12.04 9.43
N LEU A 415 16.69 13.10 8.84
CA LEU A 415 15.43 13.70 9.29
C LEU A 415 14.26 12.73 9.07
N LEU A 416 14.25 12.02 7.94
CA LEU A 416 13.23 11.00 7.65
C LEU A 416 13.34 9.79 8.59
N ILE A 417 14.56 9.32 8.90
CA ILE A 417 14.78 8.25 9.92
C ILE A 417 14.29 8.71 11.30
N ARG A 418 14.53 9.98 11.67
CA ARG A 418 14.00 10.53 12.92
C ARG A 418 12.47 10.57 12.91
N MET A 419 11.85 10.90 11.78
CA MET A 419 10.39 10.91 11.64
C MET A 419 9.76 9.53 11.81
N THR A 420 10.42 8.43 11.42
CA THR A 420 9.87 7.09 11.65
C THR A 420 9.79 6.69 13.13
N ARG A 421 10.47 7.44 14.01
CA ARG A 421 10.40 7.29 15.47
C ARG A 421 9.43 8.26 16.15
N SER A 422 8.72 9.08 15.39
CA SER A 422 7.71 9.98 15.93
C SER A 422 6.58 9.20 16.61
N ASP A 423 6.11 9.69 17.76
CA ASP A 423 4.91 9.17 18.44
C ASP A 423 3.64 9.46 17.62
N HIS A 424 3.70 10.49 16.77
CA HIS A 424 2.59 10.90 15.91
C HIS A 424 2.53 10.07 14.62
N ARG A 425 1.34 9.54 14.32
CA ARG A 425 1.06 8.67 13.16
C ARG A 425 1.36 9.33 11.81
N ALA A 426 0.96 10.59 11.61
CA ALA A 426 1.08 11.26 10.31
C ALA A 426 2.56 11.45 9.88
N PRO A 427 3.43 12.05 10.71
CA PRO A 427 4.87 12.15 10.42
C PRO A 427 5.54 10.78 10.29
N LYS A 428 5.20 9.80 11.14
CA LYS A 428 5.77 8.45 11.09
C LYS A 428 5.49 7.75 9.77
N SER A 429 4.22 7.76 9.35
CA SER A 429 3.76 7.19 8.07
C SER A 429 4.41 7.87 6.85
N ALA A 430 4.45 9.19 6.85
CA ALA A 430 5.06 9.94 5.76
C ALA A 430 6.58 9.70 5.66
N GLY A 431 7.28 9.70 6.80
CA GLY A 431 8.72 9.48 6.88
C GLY A 431 9.13 8.09 6.36
N VAL A 432 8.43 7.04 6.79
CA VAL A 432 8.77 5.67 6.36
C VAL A 432 8.41 5.43 4.89
N THR A 433 7.33 6.04 4.40
CA THR A 433 6.95 6.00 2.97
C THR A 433 8.01 6.68 2.09
N ALA A 434 8.53 7.82 2.53
CA ALA A 434 9.62 8.51 1.85
C ALA A 434 10.91 7.66 1.83
N LEU A 435 11.28 7.03 2.95
CA LEU A 435 12.45 6.13 2.98
C LEU A 435 12.27 4.90 2.07
N ALA A 436 11.08 4.30 2.04
CA ALA A 436 10.77 3.21 1.14
C ALA A 436 10.93 3.62 -0.34
N ALA A 437 10.47 4.81 -0.70
CA ALA A 437 10.63 5.34 -2.06
C ALA A 437 12.10 5.66 -2.39
N LEU A 438 12.83 6.32 -1.48
CA LEU A 438 14.24 6.70 -1.67
C LEU A 438 15.17 5.49 -1.77
N THR A 439 14.87 4.38 -1.08
CA THR A 439 15.66 3.14 -1.14
C THR A 439 15.34 2.28 -2.37
N THR A 440 14.26 2.59 -3.10
CA THR A 440 13.85 1.80 -4.27
C THR A 440 14.82 2.05 -5.42
N ARG A 441 15.48 0.97 -5.87
CA ARG A 441 16.45 0.97 -6.98
C ARG A 441 17.64 1.95 -6.80
N ASN A 442 18.02 2.23 -5.54
CA ASN A 442 19.17 3.10 -5.24
C ASN A 442 20.11 2.48 -4.19
N PRO A 443 21.13 1.71 -4.63
CA PRO A 443 22.13 1.09 -3.76
C PRO A 443 22.87 2.06 -2.82
N ALA A 444 23.15 3.29 -3.26
CA ALA A 444 23.88 4.26 -2.44
C ALA A 444 23.06 4.70 -1.23
N ILE A 445 21.77 4.96 -1.43
CA ILE A 445 20.85 5.30 -0.34
C ILE A 445 20.62 4.10 0.58
N CYS A 446 20.50 2.88 0.04
CA CYS A 446 20.42 1.67 0.87
C CYS A 446 21.62 1.58 1.84
N ARG A 447 22.85 1.78 1.32
CA ARG A 447 24.07 1.79 2.13
C ARG A 447 24.07 2.89 3.18
N GLU A 448 23.64 4.10 2.83
CA GLU A 448 23.60 5.21 3.79
C GLU A 448 22.59 4.97 4.91
N VAL A 449 21.36 4.53 4.58
CA VAL A 449 20.32 4.22 5.57
C VAL A 449 20.77 3.10 6.51
N ALA A 450 21.38 2.03 5.98
CA ALA A 450 21.90 0.92 6.78
C ALA A 450 23.21 1.25 7.53
N GLY A 451 23.94 2.28 7.10
CA GLY A 451 25.17 2.75 7.73
C GLY A 451 24.94 3.66 8.93
N ARG A 452 23.79 4.35 8.99
CA ARG A 452 23.42 5.23 10.11
C ARG A 452 23.08 4.40 11.35
N ASN A 453 23.62 4.80 12.52
CA ASN A 453 23.62 4.04 13.78
C ASN A 453 22.29 3.45 14.26
N SER A 454 21.15 3.85 13.69
CA SER A 454 19.84 3.37 14.11
C SER A 454 18.84 3.26 12.95
N GLY A 455 19.28 3.35 11.68
CA GLY A 455 18.39 3.32 10.52
C GLY A 455 17.58 2.03 10.43
N ILE A 456 18.23 0.88 10.56
CA ILE A 456 17.59 -0.45 10.55
C ILE A 456 16.60 -0.59 11.71
N GLU A 457 17.00 -0.22 12.93
CA GLU A 457 16.14 -0.26 14.13
C GLU A 457 14.88 0.61 13.96
N ALA A 458 15.00 1.77 13.32
CA ALA A 458 13.87 2.65 13.03
C ALA A 458 12.86 2.02 12.07
N LEU A 459 13.32 1.22 11.11
CA LEU A 459 12.46 0.51 10.18
C LEU A 459 11.84 -0.74 10.82
N VAL A 460 12.59 -1.47 11.64
CA VAL A 460 12.09 -2.63 12.39
C VAL A 460 11.02 -2.21 13.41
N SER A 461 11.14 -1.04 14.04
CA SER A 461 10.12 -0.51 14.95
C SER A 461 8.78 -0.21 14.24
N CYS A 462 8.78 -0.03 12.92
CA CYS A 462 7.56 0.14 12.12
C CYS A 462 6.78 -1.17 11.91
N LEU A 463 7.40 -2.33 12.18
CA LEU A 463 6.78 -3.65 11.98
C LEU A 463 5.97 -4.15 13.18
N HIS A 464 6.11 -3.54 14.35
CA HIS A 464 5.47 -4.00 15.60
C HIS A 464 4.03 -3.48 15.79
N MET A 465 3.39 -3.00 14.72
CA MET A 465 2.08 -2.32 14.77
C MET A 465 1.01 -3.16 14.06
N PRO A 466 0.29 -4.05 14.76
CA PRO A 466 -0.69 -4.96 14.15
C PRO A 466 -2.06 -4.32 13.84
N GLU A 467 -2.21 -3.00 14.02
CA GLU A 467 -3.49 -2.32 13.81
C GLU A 467 -3.76 -2.03 12.32
N PRO A 468 -4.98 -2.28 11.80
CA PRO A 468 -5.33 -2.05 10.39
C PRO A 468 -5.10 -0.61 9.93
N GLU A 469 -5.20 0.34 10.86
CA GLU A 469 -4.99 1.76 10.62
C GLU A 469 -3.52 2.10 10.35
N MET A 470 -2.59 1.23 10.76
CA MET A 470 -1.14 1.45 10.64
C MET A 470 -0.53 0.76 9.42
N ASP A 471 -1.36 0.26 8.49
CA ASP A 471 -0.92 -0.49 7.30
C ASP A 471 0.16 0.24 6.50
N THR A 472 0.04 1.56 6.28
CA THR A 472 1.02 2.35 5.55
C THR A 472 2.41 2.35 6.21
N ILE A 473 2.46 2.35 7.54
CA ILE A 473 3.72 2.35 8.30
C ILE A 473 4.40 0.99 8.17
N THR A 474 3.64 -0.08 8.37
CA THR A 474 4.13 -1.46 8.24
C THR A 474 4.59 -1.76 6.82
N VAL A 475 3.79 -1.40 5.81
CA VAL A 475 4.12 -1.55 4.39
C VAL A 475 5.38 -0.76 4.01
N GLY A 476 5.50 0.48 4.47
CA GLY A 476 6.70 1.29 4.24
C GLY A 476 7.94 0.66 4.86
N GLY A 477 7.84 0.21 6.12
CA GLY A 477 8.93 -0.45 6.84
C GLY A 477 9.38 -1.74 6.14
N LEU A 478 8.44 -2.62 5.79
CA LEU A 478 8.72 -3.86 5.05
C LEU A 478 9.37 -3.57 3.70
N THR A 479 8.87 -2.58 2.97
CA THR A 479 9.39 -2.23 1.63
C THR A 479 10.82 -1.72 1.73
N ALA A 480 11.09 -0.79 2.66
CA ALA A 480 12.44 -0.26 2.87
C ALA A 480 13.42 -1.37 3.31
N LEU A 481 13.04 -2.19 4.29
CA LEU A 481 13.88 -3.31 4.73
C LEU A 481 14.14 -4.31 3.60
N THR A 482 13.14 -4.61 2.76
CA THR A 482 13.29 -5.51 1.62
C THR A 482 14.28 -4.94 0.61
N ASN A 483 14.18 -3.64 0.29
CA ASN A 483 15.15 -2.97 -0.59
C ASN A 483 16.59 -3.05 -0.04
N LEU A 484 16.75 -2.87 1.28
CA LEU A 484 18.04 -3.00 1.97
C LEU A 484 18.55 -4.45 2.00
N ALA A 485 17.66 -5.45 2.05
CA ALA A 485 18.05 -6.87 2.00
C ALA A 485 18.45 -7.32 0.59
N LEU A 486 17.83 -6.74 -0.44
CA LEU A 486 18.17 -7.03 -1.83
C LEU A 486 19.53 -6.46 -2.24
N GLU A 487 19.97 -5.37 -1.61
CA GLU A 487 21.30 -4.79 -1.81
C GLU A 487 22.39 -5.63 -1.12
N GLU A 488 23.35 -6.13 -1.90
CA GLU A 488 24.38 -7.09 -1.46
C GLU A 488 25.22 -6.57 -0.30
N SER A 489 25.61 -5.30 -0.36
CA SER A 489 26.46 -4.66 0.65
C SER A 489 25.78 -4.47 2.02
N THR A 490 24.45 -4.34 2.05
CA THR A 490 23.68 -4.12 3.28
C THR A 490 23.02 -5.38 3.81
N ARG A 491 22.84 -6.40 2.95
CA ARG A 491 22.19 -7.67 3.28
C ARG A 491 22.67 -8.29 4.60
N PRO A 492 23.98 -8.47 4.88
CA PRO A 492 24.42 -9.13 6.12
C PRO A 492 23.95 -8.41 7.40
N LYS A 493 23.83 -7.08 7.38
CA LYS A 493 23.32 -6.32 8.53
C LYS A 493 21.83 -6.54 8.74
N ILE A 494 21.06 -6.66 7.65
CA ILE A 494 19.61 -6.86 7.72
C ILE A 494 19.28 -8.27 8.22
N LEU A 495 19.97 -9.29 7.70
CA LEU A 495 19.77 -10.69 8.10
C LEU A 495 19.97 -10.89 9.61
N ARG A 496 21.00 -10.25 10.19
CA ARG A 496 21.26 -10.26 11.65
C ARG A 496 20.22 -9.49 12.48
N SER A 497 19.53 -8.52 11.88
CA SER A 497 18.62 -7.62 12.60
C SER A 497 17.16 -8.06 12.54
N VAL A 498 16.78 -8.82 11.52
CA VAL A 498 15.38 -9.23 11.28
C VAL A 498 15.22 -10.72 11.58
N SER A 499 14.50 -11.03 12.66
CA SER A 499 14.13 -12.39 13.01
C SER A 499 12.96 -12.90 12.16
N GLY A 500 12.99 -14.19 11.79
CA GLY A 500 11.86 -14.86 11.14
C GLY A 500 10.56 -14.82 11.94
N ARG A 501 10.64 -14.79 13.28
CA ARG A 501 9.47 -14.66 14.17
C ARG A 501 8.70 -13.36 13.92
N LEU A 502 9.38 -12.27 13.60
CA LEU A 502 8.78 -10.95 13.40
C LEU A 502 7.86 -10.90 12.16
N LEU A 503 8.16 -11.71 11.14
CA LEU A 503 7.45 -11.67 9.86
C LEU A 503 6.14 -12.46 9.86
N VAL A 504 6.00 -13.46 10.74
CA VAL A 504 4.80 -14.34 10.78
C VAL A 504 3.51 -13.56 11.06
N PRO A 505 3.41 -12.69 12.09
CA PRO A 505 2.18 -11.94 12.35
C PRO A 505 1.76 -11.07 11.16
N LEU A 506 2.73 -10.56 10.40
CA LEU A 506 2.50 -9.70 9.23
C LEU A 506 1.92 -10.49 8.05
N LEU A 507 2.36 -11.74 7.85
CA LEU A 507 1.74 -12.67 6.88
C LEU A 507 0.28 -12.99 7.22
N ASN A 508 -0.10 -12.89 8.50
CA ASN A 508 -1.46 -13.13 8.99
C ASN A 508 -2.28 -11.84 9.17
N SER A 509 -1.78 -10.70 8.70
CA SER A 509 -2.50 -9.41 8.78
C SER A 509 -3.83 -9.45 8.03
N SER A 510 -4.80 -8.61 8.44
CA SER A 510 -6.05 -8.41 7.70
C SER A 510 -5.86 -7.65 6.39
N SER A 511 -4.76 -6.90 6.25
CA SER A 511 -4.43 -6.14 5.04
C SER A 511 -3.67 -7.00 4.03
N VAL A 512 -4.25 -7.15 2.83
CA VAL A 512 -3.61 -7.83 1.70
C VAL A 512 -2.28 -7.18 1.32
N ASN A 513 -2.17 -5.85 1.42
CA ASN A 513 -0.93 -5.13 1.10
C ASN A 513 0.20 -5.50 2.07
N THR A 514 -0.09 -5.53 3.37
CA THR A 514 0.89 -6.00 4.38
C THR A 514 1.27 -7.45 4.13
N GLN A 515 0.32 -8.34 3.84
CA GLN A 515 0.60 -9.75 3.51
C GLN A 515 1.55 -9.89 2.32
N VAL A 516 1.29 -9.15 1.22
CA VAL A 516 2.15 -9.15 0.02
C VAL A 516 3.56 -8.71 0.36
N LYS A 517 3.71 -7.58 1.06
CA LYS A 517 5.03 -7.05 1.41
C LYS A 517 5.76 -7.95 2.41
N ALA A 518 5.06 -8.58 3.32
CA ALA A 518 5.64 -9.53 4.28
C ALA A 518 6.17 -10.78 3.57
N ALA A 519 5.44 -11.32 2.59
CA ALA A 519 5.91 -12.46 1.80
C ALA A 519 7.15 -12.11 0.96
N LEU A 520 7.22 -10.91 0.38
CA LEU A 520 8.43 -10.43 -0.31
C LEU A 520 9.61 -10.24 0.65
N ALA A 521 9.36 -9.71 1.86
CA ALA A 521 10.38 -9.58 2.89
C ALA A 521 10.91 -10.97 3.33
N VAL A 522 10.03 -11.96 3.49
CA VAL A 522 10.42 -13.35 3.75
C VAL A 522 11.38 -13.88 2.69
N ALA A 523 11.03 -13.70 1.41
CA ALA A 523 11.88 -14.15 0.30
C ALA A 523 13.27 -13.47 0.30
N ALA A 524 13.36 -12.22 0.75
CA ALA A 524 14.60 -11.44 0.72
C ALA A 524 15.47 -11.59 1.99
N MET A 525 14.86 -11.87 3.15
CA MET A 525 15.52 -11.82 4.46
C MET A 525 15.68 -13.18 5.13
N LEU A 526 14.96 -14.22 4.72
CA LEU A 526 15.08 -15.54 5.34
C LEU A 526 16.01 -16.46 4.53
N SER A 527 17.30 -16.32 4.79
CA SER A 527 18.34 -17.20 4.24
C SER A 527 19.16 -17.92 5.31
N GLU A 528 19.28 -17.36 6.53
CA GLU A 528 20.06 -17.97 7.62
C GLU A 528 19.28 -19.07 8.35
N THR A 529 19.96 -20.16 8.71
CA THR A 529 19.37 -21.33 9.37
C THR A 529 18.58 -20.98 10.64
N ILE A 530 19.09 -20.05 11.47
CA ILE A 530 18.42 -19.62 12.71
C ILE A 530 17.11 -18.89 12.40
N SER A 531 17.14 -17.94 11.46
CA SER A 531 15.96 -17.16 11.07
C SER A 531 14.89 -18.03 10.40
N ILE A 532 15.30 -18.98 9.57
CA ILE A 532 14.42 -19.99 8.97
C ILE A 532 13.79 -20.86 10.05
N ARG A 533 14.58 -21.37 11.01
CA ARG A 533 14.09 -22.18 12.12
C ARG A 533 13.04 -21.43 12.94
N GLN A 534 13.32 -20.18 13.33
CA GLN A 534 12.37 -19.34 14.05
C GLN A 534 11.08 -19.11 13.25
N PHE A 535 11.18 -18.91 11.93
CA PHE A 535 10.01 -18.77 11.07
C PHE A 535 9.16 -20.05 11.04
N CYS A 536 9.79 -21.22 10.91
CA CYS A 536 9.10 -22.51 10.91
C CYS A 536 8.45 -22.84 12.27
N GLU A 537 9.15 -22.62 13.39
CA GLU A 537 8.64 -22.85 14.74
C GLU A 537 7.44 -21.96 15.10
N ASN A 538 7.25 -20.84 14.39
CA ASN A 538 6.13 -19.92 14.58
C ASN A 538 5.06 -20.06 13.48
N ASP A 539 4.88 -21.23 12.88
CA ASP A 539 3.85 -21.47 11.83
C ASP A 539 3.98 -20.60 10.57
N GLY A 540 5.17 -20.10 10.27
CA GLY A 540 5.42 -19.25 9.09
C GLY A 540 5.11 -19.97 7.76
N VAL A 541 5.44 -21.26 7.66
CA VAL A 541 5.13 -22.09 6.48
C VAL A 541 3.61 -22.19 6.28
N THR A 542 2.85 -22.42 7.35
CA THR A 542 1.39 -22.46 7.33
C THR A 542 0.78 -21.12 6.93
N ALA A 543 1.37 -19.99 7.35
CA ALA A 543 0.95 -18.68 6.90
C ALA A 543 1.15 -18.48 5.38
N LEU A 544 2.30 -18.94 4.83
CA LEU A 544 2.55 -18.87 3.39
C LEU A 544 1.60 -19.77 2.59
N THR A 545 1.35 -21.01 3.03
CA THR A 545 0.43 -21.93 2.32
C THR A 545 -1.00 -21.38 2.30
N ARG A 546 -1.45 -20.71 3.36
CA ARG A 546 -2.73 -19.98 3.37
C ARG A 546 -2.75 -18.86 2.33
N LEU A 547 -1.66 -18.10 2.18
CA LEU A 547 -1.56 -17.03 1.18
C LEU A 547 -1.55 -17.54 -0.27
N VAL A 548 -1.04 -18.76 -0.54
CA VAL A 548 -1.17 -19.44 -1.85
C VAL A 548 -2.65 -19.60 -2.24
N GLN A 549 -3.53 -19.77 -1.26
CA GLN A 549 -4.98 -19.87 -1.48
C GLN A 549 -5.70 -18.52 -1.49
N SER A 550 -5.01 -17.39 -1.31
CA SER A 550 -5.62 -16.05 -1.25
C SER A 550 -6.40 -15.69 -2.52
N PRO A 551 -7.53 -14.95 -2.42
CA PRO A 551 -8.24 -14.41 -3.58
C PRO A 551 -7.38 -13.38 -4.36
N SER A 552 -6.46 -12.68 -3.68
CA SER A 552 -5.58 -11.69 -4.31
C SER A 552 -4.50 -12.36 -5.17
N SER A 553 -4.42 -11.97 -6.44
CA SER A 553 -3.39 -12.49 -7.36
C SER A 553 -1.97 -12.10 -6.92
N GLU A 554 -1.81 -10.92 -6.34
CA GLU A 554 -0.51 -10.43 -5.86
C GLU A 554 -0.04 -11.21 -4.63
N ALA A 555 -0.94 -11.48 -3.68
CA ALA A 555 -0.63 -12.27 -2.49
C ALA A 555 -0.18 -13.70 -2.86
N ARG A 556 -0.88 -14.32 -3.83
CA ARG A 556 -0.48 -15.65 -4.33
C ARG A 556 0.91 -15.65 -4.94
N ARG A 557 1.20 -14.68 -5.82
CA ARG A 557 2.53 -14.57 -6.46
C ARG A 557 3.64 -14.37 -5.42
N ALA A 558 3.43 -13.46 -4.46
CA ALA A 558 4.40 -13.19 -3.41
C ALA A 558 4.64 -14.41 -2.50
N ALA A 559 3.57 -15.15 -2.15
CA ALA A 559 3.69 -16.38 -1.36
C ALA A 559 4.44 -17.48 -2.13
N CYS A 560 4.14 -17.69 -3.41
CA CYS A 560 4.86 -18.66 -4.24
C CYS A 560 6.34 -18.29 -4.37
N TRP A 561 6.64 -16.99 -4.55
CA TRP A 561 8.02 -16.50 -4.58
C TRP A 561 8.76 -16.74 -3.25
N ALA A 562 8.10 -16.51 -2.11
CA ALA A 562 8.65 -16.82 -0.80
C ALA A 562 8.94 -18.33 -0.63
N ILE A 563 7.98 -19.18 -1.02
CA ILE A 563 8.13 -20.65 -0.98
C ILE A 563 9.31 -21.09 -1.84
N TYR A 564 9.42 -20.58 -3.07
CA TYR A 564 10.54 -20.89 -3.97
C TYR A 564 11.91 -20.58 -3.35
N ASN A 565 12.05 -19.42 -2.70
CA ASN A 565 13.32 -19.04 -2.07
C ASN A 565 13.62 -19.89 -0.82
N LEU A 566 12.61 -20.13 0.02
CA LEU A 566 12.76 -20.90 1.26
C LEU A 566 12.99 -22.40 1.02
N ALA A 567 12.40 -22.96 -0.04
CA ALA A 567 12.52 -24.39 -0.37
C ALA A 567 13.91 -24.80 -0.87
N THR A 568 14.87 -23.88 -0.96
CA THR A 568 16.30 -24.21 -1.05
C THR A 568 16.77 -24.98 0.18
N ASN A 569 16.18 -24.71 1.35
CA ASN A 569 16.45 -25.45 2.57
C ASN A 569 15.56 -26.72 2.62
N ARG A 570 16.20 -27.90 2.66
CA ARG A 570 15.51 -29.20 2.72
C ARG A 570 14.55 -29.33 3.89
N THR A 571 14.86 -28.75 5.05
CA THR A 571 13.98 -28.82 6.24
C THR A 571 12.68 -28.05 6.00
N VAL A 572 12.76 -26.91 5.31
CA VAL A 572 11.59 -26.10 4.96
C VAL A 572 10.78 -26.80 3.88
N ALA A 573 11.43 -27.34 2.85
CA ALA A 573 10.75 -28.12 1.81
C ALA A 573 10.00 -29.32 2.40
N LYS A 574 10.61 -30.09 3.32
CA LYS A 574 9.93 -31.18 4.06
C LYS A 574 8.74 -30.67 4.88
N THR A 575 8.87 -29.49 5.49
CA THR A 575 7.77 -28.87 6.26
C THR A 575 6.63 -28.44 5.33
N ILE A 576 6.92 -27.84 4.18
CA ILE A 576 5.92 -27.49 3.15
C ILE A 576 5.15 -28.73 2.69
N THR A 577 5.85 -29.84 2.46
CA THR A 577 5.24 -31.14 2.12
C THR A 577 4.26 -31.60 3.19
N ARG A 578 4.67 -31.60 4.46
CA ARG A 578 3.80 -31.98 5.61
C ARG A 578 2.60 -31.06 5.77
N SER A 579 2.73 -29.78 5.41
CA SER A 579 1.64 -28.79 5.44
C SER A 579 0.71 -28.84 4.22
N HIS A 580 0.69 -29.94 3.45
CA HIS A 580 -0.08 -30.10 2.20
C HIS A 580 0.26 -29.07 1.11
N GLY A 581 1.42 -28.40 1.19
CA GLY A 581 1.79 -27.31 0.29
C GLY A 581 1.95 -27.74 -1.18
N ILE A 582 2.39 -28.98 -1.43
CA ILE A 582 2.52 -29.52 -2.80
C ILE A 582 1.15 -29.60 -3.49
N GLN A 583 0.14 -30.13 -2.79
CA GLN A 583 -1.22 -30.24 -3.32
C GLN A 583 -1.79 -28.85 -3.64
N LEU A 584 -1.62 -27.88 -2.74
CA LEU A 584 -2.07 -26.51 -2.95
C LEU A 584 -1.43 -25.86 -4.18
N LEU A 585 -0.14 -26.10 -4.40
CA LEU A 585 0.57 -25.60 -5.58
C LEU A 585 0.11 -26.30 -6.87
N GLN A 586 -0.15 -27.61 -6.84
CA GLN A 586 -0.72 -28.35 -7.97
C GLN A 586 -2.12 -27.85 -8.32
N GLU A 587 -3.03 -27.74 -7.34
CA GLU A 587 -4.37 -27.18 -7.51
C GLU A 587 -4.33 -25.76 -8.09
N LEU A 588 -3.40 -24.93 -7.61
CA LEU A 588 -3.20 -23.58 -8.13
C LEU A 588 -2.77 -23.59 -9.60
N ASN A 589 -1.87 -24.50 -9.99
CA ASN A 589 -1.38 -24.64 -11.37
C ASN A 589 -2.44 -25.20 -12.33
N MET A 590 -3.36 -26.03 -11.83
CA MET A 590 -4.51 -26.53 -12.60
C MET A 590 -5.57 -25.45 -12.86
N SER A 591 -5.57 -24.37 -12.09
CA SER A 591 -6.55 -23.29 -12.24
C SER A 591 -6.20 -22.33 -13.38
N MET A 592 -7.03 -22.29 -14.42
CA MET A 592 -6.87 -21.36 -15.56
C MET A 592 -6.84 -19.87 -15.16
N SER A 593 -7.58 -19.50 -14.11
CA SER A 593 -7.70 -18.10 -13.66
C SER A 593 -6.74 -17.74 -12.53
N ARG A 594 -6.21 -18.72 -11.79
CA ARG A 594 -5.39 -18.47 -10.60
C ARG A 594 -3.91 -18.79 -10.76
N ARG A 595 -3.52 -19.63 -11.73
CA ARG A 595 -2.12 -20.02 -11.99
C ARG A 595 -1.20 -18.83 -12.21
N ASN A 596 0.07 -18.97 -11.86
CA ASN A 596 1.10 -17.98 -12.12
C ASN A 596 2.47 -18.64 -12.32
N ALA A 597 3.42 -17.95 -12.97
CA ALA A 597 4.73 -18.54 -13.25
C ALA A 597 5.50 -18.95 -11.98
N PHE A 598 5.30 -18.24 -10.86
CA PHE A 598 5.98 -18.56 -9.61
C PHE A 598 5.41 -19.80 -8.92
N SER A 599 4.14 -20.17 -9.13
CA SER A 599 3.56 -21.38 -8.53
C SER A 599 4.12 -22.67 -9.14
N GLU A 600 4.49 -22.64 -10.42
CA GLU A 600 5.18 -23.74 -11.09
C GLU A 600 6.64 -23.86 -10.59
N LEU A 601 7.37 -22.74 -10.54
CA LEU A 601 8.74 -22.71 -10.01
C LEU A 601 8.80 -23.16 -8.54
N ALA A 602 7.85 -22.71 -7.72
CA ALA A 602 7.76 -23.11 -6.32
C ALA A 602 7.50 -24.61 -6.19
N LEU A 603 6.59 -25.17 -7.00
CA LEU A 603 6.30 -26.60 -7.00
C LEU A 603 7.55 -27.41 -7.38
N HIS A 604 8.21 -27.04 -8.48
CA HIS A 604 9.43 -27.71 -8.92
C HIS A 604 10.50 -27.69 -7.83
N ARG A 605 10.76 -26.52 -7.23
CA ARG A 605 11.77 -26.38 -6.18
C ARG A 605 11.46 -27.21 -4.92
N VAL A 606 10.20 -27.29 -4.51
CA VAL A 606 9.80 -28.11 -3.36
C VAL A 606 9.98 -29.61 -3.66
N LEU A 607 9.73 -30.03 -4.90
CA LEU A 607 9.94 -31.42 -5.34
C LEU A 607 11.44 -31.75 -5.45
N ASP A 608 12.28 -30.86 -6.00
CA ASP A 608 13.74 -31.07 -6.08
C ASP A 608 14.38 -31.27 -4.70
N ALA A 609 13.82 -30.62 -3.67
CA ALA A 609 14.28 -30.78 -2.30
C ALA A 609 13.72 -32.03 -1.58
N ASN A 610 12.79 -32.77 -2.21
CA ASN A 610 12.16 -34.00 -1.68
C ASN A 610 12.07 -35.06 -2.80
N LEU A 611 13.20 -35.69 -3.14
CA LEU A 611 13.30 -36.60 -4.28
C LEU A 611 12.37 -37.81 -4.16
N GLU A 612 12.08 -38.28 -2.95
CA GLU A 612 11.17 -39.42 -2.70
C GLU A 612 9.75 -39.07 -3.16
N VAL A 613 9.31 -37.85 -2.81
CA VAL A 613 8.01 -37.32 -3.22
C VAL A 613 8.01 -37.00 -4.72
N LYS A 614 9.09 -36.42 -5.24
CA LYS A 614 9.25 -36.14 -6.67
C LYS A 614 9.12 -37.41 -7.50
N PHE A 615 9.85 -38.45 -7.15
CA PHE A 615 9.82 -39.71 -7.90
C PHE A 615 8.49 -40.45 -7.74
N ALA A 616 7.89 -40.44 -6.54
CA ALA A 616 6.58 -41.05 -6.33
C ALA A 616 5.47 -40.37 -7.16
N LEU A 617 5.53 -39.06 -7.37
CA LEU A 617 4.50 -38.31 -8.10
C LEU A 617 4.73 -38.24 -9.60
N THR A 618 5.99 -38.08 -10.03
CA THR A 618 6.33 -37.84 -11.44
C THR A 618 6.83 -39.08 -12.15
N GLY A 619 7.30 -40.08 -11.40
CA GLY A 619 8.01 -41.22 -11.95
C GLY A 619 9.35 -40.84 -12.58
N TYR A 620 9.87 -39.64 -12.34
CA TYR A 620 11.04 -39.12 -13.05
C TYR A 620 11.98 -38.40 -12.08
N LEU A 621 13.27 -38.74 -12.16
CA LEU A 621 14.37 -37.98 -11.57
C LEU A 621 15.38 -37.68 -12.67
N ASP A 622 15.79 -36.43 -12.81
CA ASP A 622 16.80 -36.06 -13.79
C ASP A 622 18.24 -36.33 -13.29
N PHE A 623 19.22 -35.99 -14.12
CA PHE A 623 20.63 -36.14 -13.79
C PHE A 623 21.11 -35.22 -12.65
N ALA A 624 20.40 -34.12 -12.36
CA ALA A 624 20.71 -33.21 -11.26
C ALA A 624 20.10 -33.67 -9.93
N ASP A 625 19.01 -34.45 -9.97
CA ASP A 625 18.43 -35.14 -8.83
C ASP A 625 19.35 -36.28 -8.35
N LYS A 626 20.26 -35.97 -7.42
CA LYS A 626 21.22 -36.94 -6.88
C LYS A 626 20.58 -37.76 -5.75
N ILE A 627 20.41 -39.06 -5.99
CA ILE A 627 20.02 -40.01 -4.94
C ILE A 627 21.23 -40.20 -4.01
N ILE A 628 21.13 -39.62 -2.82
CA ILE A 628 22.12 -39.77 -1.74
C ILE A 628 21.63 -40.78 -0.70
N HIS A 629 22.23 -40.78 0.48
CA HIS A 629 21.77 -41.59 1.62
C HIS A 629 20.34 -41.23 2.04
N HIS A 630 19.59 -42.21 2.55
CA HIS A 630 18.23 -42.06 3.06
C HIS A 630 17.16 -41.72 2.00
N PHE A 631 17.23 -42.34 0.82
CA PHE A 631 16.17 -42.30 -0.18
C PHE A 631 15.26 -43.53 -0.07
N TYR A 632 13.96 -43.39 -0.27
CA TYR A 632 13.05 -44.53 -0.38
C TYR A 632 12.01 -44.34 -1.48
N ASP A 633 11.58 -45.46 -2.07
CA ASP A 633 10.57 -45.50 -3.13
C ASP A 633 9.31 -46.26 -2.67
N PRO A 634 8.24 -45.55 -2.28
CA PRO A 634 6.96 -46.16 -1.94
C PRO A 634 6.16 -46.61 -3.18
N GLY A 635 6.62 -46.27 -4.39
CA GLY A 635 5.91 -46.51 -5.65
C GLY A 635 5.23 -45.26 -6.19
N GLN A 636 4.57 -45.39 -7.34
CA GLN A 636 3.86 -44.29 -7.99
C GLN A 636 2.57 -43.97 -7.22
N LEU A 637 2.40 -42.71 -6.82
CA LEU A 637 1.26 -42.21 -6.08
C LEU A 637 0.61 -41.03 -6.82
N LEU A 638 -0.68 -40.80 -6.55
CA LEU A 638 -1.43 -39.70 -7.18
C LEU A 638 -1.29 -38.39 -6.39
N SER A 639 -0.93 -38.48 -5.11
CA SER A 639 -0.97 -37.37 -4.18
C SER A 639 0.25 -37.35 -3.27
N ALA A 640 0.83 -36.17 -3.08
CA ALA A 640 2.01 -35.99 -2.22
C ALA A 640 1.75 -36.38 -0.76
N ALA A 641 0.50 -36.24 -0.30
CA ALA A 641 0.11 -36.60 1.07
C ALA A 641 0.04 -38.13 1.31
N GLU A 642 0.05 -38.94 0.24
CA GLU A 642 0.10 -40.40 0.36
C GLU A 642 1.53 -40.90 0.63
N VAL A 643 2.54 -40.06 0.41
CA VAL A 643 3.94 -40.37 0.73
C VAL A 643 4.13 -40.22 2.23
N LEU A 644 4.27 -41.34 2.94
CA LEU A 644 4.47 -41.33 4.39
C LEU A 644 5.95 -41.16 4.74
N PRO A 645 6.29 -40.54 5.89
CA PRO A 645 7.63 -40.64 6.45
C PRO A 645 8.11 -42.09 6.57
N LEU A 646 9.41 -42.32 6.40
CA LEU A 646 10.00 -43.67 6.46
C LEU A 646 9.65 -44.41 7.76
N ASN A 647 9.64 -43.72 8.90
CA ASN A 647 9.28 -44.30 10.20
C ASN A 647 7.85 -44.86 10.21
N ASP A 648 6.93 -44.19 9.52
CA ASP A 648 5.54 -44.63 9.46
C ASP A 648 5.46 -45.93 8.63
N TYR A 649 6.17 -46.02 7.51
CA TYR A 649 6.29 -47.27 6.75
C TYR A 649 6.94 -48.41 7.54
N LEU A 650 7.99 -48.11 8.32
CA LEU A 650 8.64 -49.08 9.19
C LEU A 650 7.72 -49.57 10.32
N SER A 651 6.80 -48.73 10.79
CA SER A 651 5.85 -49.08 11.85
C SER A 651 4.64 -49.88 11.37
N GLN A 652 4.43 -50.00 10.06
CA GLN A 652 3.27 -50.70 9.51
C GLN A 652 3.36 -52.22 9.75
N PRO A 653 2.24 -52.88 10.09
CA PRO A 653 2.21 -54.34 10.13
C PRO A 653 2.51 -54.91 8.75
N LEU A 654 3.21 -56.05 8.73
CA LEU A 654 3.51 -56.79 7.51
C LEU A 654 2.21 -57.01 6.71
N ASN A 655 2.24 -56.67 5.42
CA ASN A 655 1.07 -56.71 4.55
C ASN A 655 1.41 -57.22 3.14
N ASP A 656 0.40 -57.42 2.32
CA ASP A 656 0.56 -57.90 0.93
C ASP A 656 0.75 -56.76 -0.08
N HIS A 657 0.89 -55.51 0.38
CA HIS A 657 1.17 -54.39 -0.51
C HIS A 657 2.61 -54.44 -1.04
N ARG A 658 2.82 -53.70 -2.13
CA ARG A 658 4.14 -53.51 -2.74
C ARG A 658 5.16 -53.09 -1.66
N PRO A 659 6.37 -53.68 -1.64
CA PRO A 659 7.42 -53.23 -0.74
C PRO A 659 7.82 -51.77 -0.98
N ILE A 660 8.35 -51.15 0.07
CA ILE A 660 9.00 -49.83 0.00
C ILE A 660 10.49 -50.08 -0.14
N TYR A 661 11.11 -49.61 -1.22
CA TYR A 661 12.54 -49.84 -1.44
C TYR A 661 13.37 -48.75 -0.78
N LEU A 662 14.35 -49.12 0.04
CA LEU A 662 15.17 -48.21 0.82
C LEU A 662 16.63 -48.23 0.36
N ILE A 663 17.18 -47.04 0.14
CA ILE A 663 18.60 -46.79 -0.08
C ILE A 663 19.12 -46.08 1.17
N HIS A 664 19.87 -46.80 2.01
CA HIS A 664 20.40 -46.29 3.26
C HIS A 664 21.83 -46.77 3.47
N ILE A 665 22.73 -45.83 3.75
CA ILE A 665 24.11 -46.08 4.18
C ILE A 665 24.36 -45.10 5.34
N GLN A 666 24.86 -45.60 6.46
CA GLN A 666 25.27 -44.76 7.59
C GLN A 666 26.66 -44.19 7.29
N GLN A 667 26.80 -42.87 7.30
CA GLN A 667 28.12 -42.25 7.15
C GLN A 667 28.89 -42.38 8.47
N SER A 668 30.07 -42.99 8.44
CA SER A 668 31.01 -42.89 9.57
C SER A 668 31.43 -41.43 9.74
N GLN A 669 31.26 -40.86 10.93
CA GLN A 669 31.91 -39.60 11.28
C GLN A 669 33.42 -39.70 10.97
N PRO A 670 34.06 -38.64 10.44
CA PRO A 670 35.52 -38.63 10.37
C PRO A 670 36.08 -38.79 11.79
N PRO A 671 37.18 -39.54 11.98
CA PRO A 671 37.78 -39.68 13.30
C PRO A 671 38.16 -38.28 13.82
N PRO A 672 38.05 -38.03 15.14
CA PRO A 672 38.42 -36.74 15.71
C PRO A 672 39.90 -36.46 15.40
N ASP A 673 40.15 -35.34 14.73
CA ASP A 673 41.45 -34.89 14.27
C ASP A 673 42.53 -35.03 15.33
N GLY A 674 43.55 -35.84 15.01
CA GLY A 674 44.87 -35.76 15.61
C GLY A 674 45.85 -35.19 14.58
N LEU A 675 46.11 -33.88 14.69
CA LEU A 675 47.27 -33.12 14.19
C LEU A 675 47.64 -33.30 12.70
N VAL A 676 47.39 -32.28 11.86
CA VAL A 676 48.37 -31.52 11.04
C VAL A 676 47.65 -30.32 10.37
N GLU A 677 48.42 -29.26 10.16
CA GLU A 677 48.10 -27.86 9.81
C GLU A 677 47.52 -27.61 8.41
N ASP A 678 46.75 -26.51 8.33
CA ASP A 678 46.44 -25.61 7.21
C ASP A 678 45.74 -26.12 5.94
N GLU A 679 44.42 -25.90 5.86
CA GLU A 679 43.72 -25.16 4.80
C GLU A 679 42.25 -24.91 5.23
N GLU A 680 41.84 -23.64 5.38
CA GLU A 680 40.49 -23.25 5.83
C GLU A 680 39.46 -23.34 4.70
N GLU A 681 38.67 -24.42 4.66
CA GLU A 681 37.34 -24.43 4.03
C GLU A 681 36.25 -24.12 5.09
N PRO A 682 35.16 -23.42 4.73
CA PRO A 682 34.15 -22.97 5.70
C PRO A 682 33.32 -24.14 6.24
N LYS A 683 33.56 -24.48 7.51
CA LYS A 683 32.77 -25.43 8.30
C LYS A 683 31.42 -24.82 8.70
N ASP A 684 30.39 -24.99 7.87
CA ASP A 684 29.02 -24.62 8.24
C ASP A 684 27.97 -25.56 7.60
N GLU A 685 28.11 -26.88 7.78
CA GLU A 685 27.02 -27.83 7.46
C GLU A 685 26.94 -29.05 8.41
N GLN A 686 27.55 -29.00 9.60
CA GLN A 686 27.48 -30.08 10.58
C GLN A 686 26.66 -29.64 11.81
N ASN A 687 25.33 -29.68 11.73
CA ASN A 687 24.49 -29.76 12.93
C ASN A 687 23.01 -30.15 12.70
N SER A 688 22.65 -30.70 11.53
CA SER A 688 21.28 -31.22 11.30
C SER A 688 21.14 -32.73 11.37
N ASP A 689 22.25 -33.47 11.41
CA ASP A 689 22.23 -34.95 11.39
C ASP A 689 22.27 -35.58 12.79
N GLU A 690 22.52 -34.80 13.85
CA GLU A 690 22.56 -35.30 15.24
C GLU A 690 21.21 -35.83 15.77
N TYR A 691 20.09 -35.60 15.06
CA TYR A 691 18.79 -36.19 15.41
C TYR A 691 18.42 -37.43 14.60
N ALA A 692 19.21 -37.83 13.59
CA ALA A 692 18.96 -39.05 12.83
C ALA A 692 19.53 -40.31 13.53
N ASP A 693 20.60 -40.15 14.32
CA ASP A 693 21.37 -41.27 14.88
C ASP A 693 20.78 -41.85 16.19
N SER A 694 19.70 -41.28 16.73
CA SER A 694 19.03 -41.82 17.94
C SER A 694 17.80 -42.68 17.64
N MET A 695 17.49 -42.94 16.37
CA MET A 695 16.32 -43.70 15.95
C MET A 695 16.79 -45.03 15.37
N GLY A 696 16.37 -46.14 15.97
CA GLY A 696 16.64 -47.50 15.51
C GLY A 696 16.11 -47.77 14.10
N LEU A 697 16.78 -47.20 13.11
CA LEU A 697 16.62 -47.41 11.68
C LEU A 697 17.19 -48.79 11.31
N PRO A 698 16.72 -49.42 10.21
CA PRO A 698 17.07 -50.79 9.87
C PRO A 698 18.58 -50.95 9.63
N ILE A 699 19.05 -52.16 9.95
CA ILE A 699 20.40 -52.72 9.77
C ILE A 699 21.13 -52.09 8.56
N GLN A 700 22.38 -51.67 8.78
CA GLN A 700 23.32 -51.21 7.75
C GLN A 700 23.30 -52.14 6.52
N ASP A 701 23.05 -51.57 5.34
CA ASP A 701 23.04 -52.34 4.09
C ASP A 701 24.48 -52.62 3.62
N GLU A 702 25.09 -53.65 4.22
CA GLU A 702 26.48 -54.07 3.96
C GLU A 702 26.74 -54.37 2.47
N ASN A 703 25.74 -54.94 1.79
CA ASN A 703 25.83 -55.22 0.36
C ASN A 703 25.91 -53.92 -0.44
N LEU A 704 25.02 -52.96 -0.14
CA LEU A 704 25.02 -51.66 -0.81
C LEU A 704 26.32 -50.88 -0.59
N ILE A 705 26.91 -50.95 0.61
CA ILE A 705 28.22 -50.35 0.91
C ILE A 705 29.31 -50.98 0.05
N THR A 706 29.37 -52.31 0.03
CA THR A 706 30.34 -53.06 -0.79
C THR A 706 30.20 -52.71 -2.27
N TRP A 707 28.96 -52.59 -2.77
CA TRP A 707 28.69 -52.23 -4.16
C TRP A 707 29.07 -50.78 -4.47
N LEU A 708 28.86 -49.86 -3.53
CA LEU A 708 29.29 -48.48 -3.66
C LEU A 708 30.82 -48.36 -3.69
N GLU A 709 31.53 -49.09 -2.83
CA GLU A 709 33.00 -49.15 -2.84
C GLU A 709 33.53 -49.72 -4.15
N TYR A 710 32.91 -50.78 -4.69
CA TYR A 710 33.26 -51.32 -6.00
C TYR A 710 33.10 -50.27 -7.10
N ALA A 711 31.96 -49.56 -7.13
CA ALA A 711 31.73 -48.50 -8.12
C ALA A 711 32.78 -47.39 -8.03
N LYS A 712 33.15 -46.95 -6.82
CA LYS A 712 34.17 -45.91 -6.60
C LYS A 712 35.60 -46.38 -6.92
N ASN A 713 35.94 -47.62 -6.61
CA ASN A 713 37.33 -48.11 -6.72
C ASN A 713 37.63 -48.76 -8.07
N VAL A 714 36.62 -49.29 -8.77
CA VAL A 714 36.81 -50.06 -10.01
C VAL A 714 36.22 -49.36 -11.22
N ILE A 715 35.03 -48.74 -11.08
CA ILE A 715 34.31 -48.16 -12.23
C ILE A 715 34.68 -46.69 -12.43
N LEU A 716 34.66 -45.86 -11.37
CA LEU A 716 35.01 -44.45 -11.43
C LEU A 716 36.40 -44.17 -12.08
N PRO A 717 37.46 -44.98 -11.86
CA PRO A 717 38.75 -44.76 -12.51
C PRO A 717 38.78 -44.99 -14.03
N LEU A 718 37.74 -45.57 -14.63
CA LEU A 718 37.67 -45.76 -16.08
C LEU A 718 37.56 -44.39 -16.77
N ALA A 719 38.37 -44.17 -17.82
CA ALA A 719 38.51 -42.85 -18.44
C ALA A 719 37.29 -42.40 -19.28
N ASP A 720 36.52 -43.35 -19.83
CA ASP A 720 35.39 -43.05 -20.72
C ASP A 720 34.06 -43.27 -19.98
N PRO A 721 33.18 -42.24 -19.87
CA PRO A 721 31.83 -42.37 -19.33
C PRO A 721 30.98 -43.48 -19.99
N ARG A 722 31.23 -43.82 -21.26
CA ARG A 722 30.55 -44.94 -21.95
C ARG A 722 30.99 -46.27 -21.35
N LEU A 723 32.29 -46.43 -21.10
CA LEU A 723 32.84 -47.62 -20.44
C LEU A 723 32.38 -47.70 -18.99
N GLN A 724 32.39 -46.57 -18.26
CA GLN A 724 31.86 -46.49 -16.90
C GLN A 724 30.40 -46.97 -16.83
N ALA A 725 29.53 -46.45 -17.70
CA ALA A 725 28.13 -46.85 -17.73
C ALA A 725 27.93 -48.32 -18.14
N GLY A 726 28.75 -48.81 -19.08
CA GLY A 726 28.71 -50.20 -19.51
C GLY A 726 29.11 -51.18 -18.41
N GLU A 727 30.24 -50.94 -17.74
CA GLU A 727 30.67 -51.76 -16.60
C GLU A 727 29.70 -51.66 -15.43
N LEU A 728 29.16 -50.47 -15.16
CA LEU A 728 28.15 -50.29 -14.12
C LEU A 728 26.88 -51.09 -14.42
N GLY A 729 26.42 -51.10 -15.67
CA GLY A 729 25.23 -51.87 -16.05
C GLY A 729 25.42 -53.37 -15.87
N ARG A 730 26.59 -53.91 -16.24
CA ARG A 730 26.93 -55.32 -16.00
C ARG A 730 27.03 -55.65 -14.52
N PHE A 731 27.67 -54.76 -13.75
CA PHE A 731 27.81 -54.93 -12.31
C PHE A 731 26.44 -54.96 -11.62
N VAL A 732 25.57 -53.99 -11.89
CA VAL A 732 24.20 -53.93 -11.35
C VAL A 732 23.40 -55.18 -11.71
N ALA A 733 23.50 -55.68 -12.95
CA ALA A 733 22.85 -56.92 -13.33
C ALA A 733 23.39 -58.11 -12.52
N SER A 734 24.71 -58.19 -12.30
CA SER A 734 25.32 -59.26 -11.49
C SER A 734 24.85 -59.27 -10.03
N CYS A 735 24.60 -58.09 -9.43
CA CYS A 735 24.02 -57.95 -8.09
C CYS A 735 22.60 -58.53 -8.00
N TYR A 736 21.87 -58.62 -9.13
CA TYR A 736 20.45 -58.95 -9.19
C TYR A 736 20.12 -60.20 -10.03
N GLY A 737 21.05 -61.16 -10.10
CA GLY A 737 20.83 -62.46 -10.74
C GLY A 737 21.29 -62.57 -12.20
N GLY A 738 21.99 -61.57 -12.74
CA GLY A 738 22.57 -61.59 -14.08
C GLY A 738 21.63 -61.16 -15.21
N ALA A 739 22.03 -61.42 -16.45
CA ALA A 739 21.20 -61.16 -17.64
C ALA A 739 19.97 -62.07 -17.64
N VAL A 740 18.85 -61.55 -18.15
CA VAL A 740 17.57 -62.26 -18.28
C VAL A 740 17.28 -62.43 -19.76
N ASP A 741 16.95 -63.64 -20.19
CA ASP A 741 16.57 -63.89 -21.59
C ASP A 741 15.22 -63.23 -21.89
N LYS A 742 15.09 -62.64 -23.09
CA LYS A 742 13.86 -61.92 -23.50
C LYS A 742 12.61 -62.81 -23.42
N GLU A 743 12.76 -64.10 -23.71
CA GLU A 743 11.69 -65.10 -23.71
C GLU A 743 11.20 -65.42 -22.29
N ASP A 744 12.08 -65.33 -21.30
CA ASP A 744 11.80 -65.64 -19.90
C ASP A 744 11.22 -64.46 -19.11
N LEU A 745 11.08 -63.28 -19.74
CA LEU A 745 10.56 -62.11 -19.03
C LEU A 745 9.13 -62.33 -18.50
N GLN A 746 8.30 -63.11 -19.19
CA GLN A 746 6.94 -63.45 -18.75
C GLN A 746 6.92 -64.47 -17.61
N SER A 747 7.96 -65.30 -17.50
CA SER A 747 8.13 -66.32 -16.44
C SER A 747 8.98 -65.81 -15.26
N PHE A 748 9.59 -64.63 -15.39
CA PHE A 748 10.42 -63.98 -14.38
C PHE A 748 9.59 -63.57 -13.16
N ARG A 749 9.69 -64.36 -12.08
CA ARG A 749 8.94 -64.15 -10.82
C ARG A 749 9.87 -63.72 -9.70
N TYR A 750 10.03 -62.42 -9.51
CA TYR A 750 10.79 -61.87 -8.38
C TYR A 750 9.95 -61.74 -7.11
N GLU A 751 8.62 -61.83 -7.22
CA GLU A 751 7.66 -61.58 -6.14
C GLU A 751 7.80 -62.58 -4.99
N LEU A 752 8.12 -63.84 -5.29
CA LEU A 752 8.30 -64.88 -4.27
C LEU A 752 9.57 -64.61 -3.43
N SER A 753 10.70 -64.31 -4.09
CA SER A 753 11.93 -63.91 -3.41
C SER A 753 11.73 -62.62 -2.61
N MET A 754 10.91 -61.69 -3.11
CA MET A 754 10.59 -60.46 -2.40
C MET A 754 9.75 -60.72 -1.14
N ALA A 755 8.75 -61.60 -1.22
CA ALA A 755 7.91 -62.00 -0.08
C ALA A 755 8.74 -62.72 1.00
N GLU A 756 9.69 -63.56 0.60
CA GLU A 756 10.66 -64.19 1.51
C GLU A 756 11.47 -63.13 2.26
N VAL A 757 12.03 -62.13 1.55
CA VAL A 757 12.79 -61.03 2.17
C VAL A 757 11.92 -60.20 3.12
N LYS A 758 10.66 -59.90 2.77
CA LYS A 758 9.71 -59.21 3.68
C LYS A 758 9.50 -59.99 4.98
N CYS A 759 9.37 -61.31 4.89
CA CYS A 759 9.20 -62.19 6.04
C CYS A 759 10.49 -62.31 6.88
N GLU A 760 11.66 -62.45 6.22
CA GLU A 760 12.98 -62.51 6.87
C GLU A 760 13.27 -61.23 7.67
N LEU A 761 12.96 -60.06 7.09
CA LEU A 761 13.15 -58.76 7.74
C LEU A 761 12.02 -58.36 8.67
N ASN A 762 10.88 -59.07 8.64
CA ASN A 762 9.63 -58.70 9.31
C ASN A 762 9.25 -57.22 9.08
N SER A 763 9.37 -56.74 7.84
CA SER A 763 9.16 -55.34 7.47
C SER A 763 8.61 -55.19 6.05
N ASN A 764 7.82 -54.14 5.83
CA ASN A 764 7.40 -53.75 4.47
C ASN A 764 8.46 -52.92 3.73
N VAL A 765 9.48 -52.44 4.45
CA VAL A 765 10.61 -51.68 3.91
C VAL A 765 11.77 -52.63 3.65
N ILE A 766 12.25 -52.67 2.41
CA ILE A 766 13.31 -53.56 1.96
C ILE A 766 14.53 -52.74 1.51
N PRO A 767 15.69 -52.90 2.17
CA PRO A 767 16.95 -52.35 1.68
C PRO A 767 17.28 -52.89 0.28
N VAL A 768 17.70 -52.03 -0.64
CA VAL A 768 17.96 -52.43 -2.03
C VAL A 768 19.03 -53.51 -2.15
N GLY A 769 19.98 -53.59 -1.21
CA GLY A 769 21.01 -54.62 -1.18
C GLY A 769 20.55 -55.98 -0.64
N ALA A 770 19.37 -56.07 -0.02
CA ALA A 770 18.79 -57.34 0.41
C ALA A 770 18.10 -58.11 -0.73
N ILE A 771 17.82 -57.44 -1.86
CA ILE A 771 17.12 -58.04 -3.01
C ILE A 771 18.09 -58.94 -3.77
N ARG A 772 17.74 -60.24 -3.91
CA ARG A 772 18.58 -61.23 -4.61
C ARG A 772 18.35 -61.28 -6.12
N ILE A 773 17.08 -61.16 -6.54
CA ILE A 773 16.66 -61.19 -7.94
C ILE A 773 15.85 -59.93 -8.22
N GLY A 774 16.36 -59.08 -9.13
CA GLY A 774 15.81 -57.75 -9.38
C GLY A 774 15.20 -57.57 -10.76
N ALA A 775 14.02 -56.95 -10.83
CA ALA A 775 13.41 -56.50 -12.07
C ALA A 775 13.90 -55.08 -12.46
N HIS A 776 13.38 -54.56 -13.56
CA HIS A 776 13.70 -53.24 -14.14
C HIS A 776 13.86 -52.12 -13.10
N LEU A 777 12.91 -51.96 -12.17
CA LEU A 777 12.95 -50.90 -11.17
C LEU A 777 14.10 -51.03 -10.17
N HIS A 778 14.33 -52.23 -9.61
CA HIS A 778 15.39 -52.43 -8.62
C HIS A 778 16.75 -52.17 -9.24
N ARG A 779 16.96 -52.70 -10.46
CA ARG A 779 18.18 -52.48 -11.23
C ARG A 779 18.36 -51.00 -11.56
N SER A 780 17.30 -50.31 -11.98
CA SER A 780 17.40 -48.89 -12.35
C SER A 780 17.63 -47.96 -11.15
N LEU A 781 17.05 -48.29 -9.99
CA LEU A 781 17.29 -47.58 -8.73
C LEU A 781 18.74 -47.71 -8.28
N LEU A 782 19.28 -48.95 -8.26
CA LEU A 782 20.68 -49.18 -7.90
C LEU A 782 21.63 -48.53 -8.89
N PHE A 783 21.36 -48.65 -10.19
CA PHE A 783 22.16 -48.00 -11.23
C PHE A 783 22.19 -46.49 -11.05
N LYS A 784 21.02 -45.85 -10.86
CA LYS A 784 20.93 -44.39 -10.60
C LYS A 784 21.75 -43.99 -9.37
N PHE A 785 21.58 -44.71 -8.26
CA PHE A 785 22.31 -44.44 -7.02
C PHE A 785 23.83 -44.53 -7.20
N LEU A 786 24.33 -45.61 -7.80
CA LEU A 786 25.77 -45.78 -8.04
C LEU A 786 26.30 -44.76 -9.05
N ALA A 787 25.54 -44.51 -10.14
CA ALA A 787 25.86 -43.50 -11.15
C ALA A 787 26.00 -42.10 -10.54
N ASP A 788 25.11 -41.72 -9.61
CA ASP A 788 25.18 -40.44 -8.91
C ASP A 788 26.45 -40.29 -8.06
N HIS A 789 26.94 -41.38 -7.46
CA HIS A 789 28.16 -41.37 -6.65
C HIS A 789 29.46 -41.39 -7.47
N ILE A 790 29.41 -41.81 -8.73
CA ILE A 790 30.55 -41.78 -9.65
C ILE A 790 30.46 -40.63 -10.68
N GLY A 791 29.44 -39.77 -10.57
CA GLY A 791 29.31 -38.56 -11.39
C GLY A 791 28.74 -38.75 -12.80
N LEU A 792 28.09 -39.88 -13.10
CA LEU A 792 27.45 -40.10 -14.40
C LEU A 792 26.13 -39.30 -14.52
N PRO A 793 25.87 -38.62 -15.66
CA PRO A 793 24.65 -37.84 -15.89
C PRO A 793 23.48 -38.74 -16.31
N VAL A 794 22.82 -39.34 -15.32
CA VAL A 794 21.77 -40.35 -15.51
C VAL A 794 20.42 -39.87 -14.98
N ASN A 795 19.39 -39.94 -15.82
CA ASN A 795 18.00 -39.85 -15.39
C ASN A 795 17.49 -41.22 -14.93
N LEU A 796 16.52 -41.23 -14.03
CA LEU A 796 15.74 -42.41 -13.64
C LEU A 796 14.29 -42.21 -14.07
N VAL A 797 13.78 -43.15 -14.86
CA VAL A 797 12.43 -43.08 -15.41
C VAL A 797 11.62 -44.32 -15.01
N ARG A 798 10.46 -44.09 -14.41
CA ARG A 798 9.42 -45.08 -14.20
C ARG A 798 8.52 -45.09 -15.45
N GLY A 799 8.76 -46.07 -16.31
CA GLY A 799 7.96 -46.32 -17.50
C GLY A 799 6.65 -47.05 -17.22
N ALA A 800 5.95 -47.40 -18.29
CA ALA A 800 4.69 -48.13 -18.23
C ALA A 800 4.90 -49.64 -17.98
N TYR A 801 3.85 -50.32 -17.52
CA TYR A 801 3.81 -51.79 -17.40
C TYR A 801 4.96 -52.41 -16.58
N GLY A 802 5.43 -51.71 -15.54
CA GLY A 802 6.51 -52.19 -14.68
C GLY A 802 7.92 -52.05 -15.27
N ARG A 803 8.06 -51.42 -16.45
CA ARG A 803 9.37 -51.04 -17.01
C ARG A 803 9.87 -49.80 -16.29
N SER A 804 11.13 -49.82 -15.88
CA SER A 804 11.85 -48.65 -15.37
C SER A 804 13.24 -48.72 -15.95
N TYR A 805 13.82 -47.56 -16.25
CA TYR A 805 15.06 -47.51 -17.00
C TYR A 805 15.85 -46.25 -16.65
N ASN A 806 17.10 -46.26 -17.07
CA ASN A 806 18.01 -45.15 -16.92
C ASN A 806 18.35 -44.57 -18.27
N GLU A 807 18.29 -43.24 -18.36
CA GLU A 807 18.71 -42.49 -19.53
C GLU A 807 20.02 -41.79 -19.23
N LEU A 808 21.08 -42.17 -19.93
CA LEU A 808 22.41 -41.59 -19.80
C LEU A 808 22.61 -40.53 -20.89
N MET A 809 22.99 -39.32 -20.47
CA MET A 809 23.29 -38.22 -21.39
C MET A 809 24.78 -38.17 -21.70
N LEU A 810 25.18 -38.41 -22.94
CA LEU A 810 26.59 -38.37 -23.35
C LEU A 810 26.81 -37.53 -24.60
N ARG A 811 28.02 -37.02 -24.77
CA ARG A 811 28.42 -36.41 -26.03
C ARG A 811 28.45 -37.44 -27.16
N SER A 812 27.95 -37.01 -28.32
CA SER A 812 28.01 -37.80 -29.56
C SER A 812 29.45 -38.10 -29.97
N ASP A 813 30.36 -37.14 -29.80
CA ASP A 813 31.81 -37.34 -29.97
C ASP A 813 32.53 -36.96 -28.66
N PRO A 814 33.20 -37.90 -27.98
CA PRO A 814 33.95 -37.63 -26.75
C PRO A 814 35.10 -36.61 -26.93
N GLU A 815 35.68 -36.50 -28.13
CA GLU A 815 36.85 -35.64 -28.39
C GLU A 815 36.47 -34.23 -28.90
N ASP A 816 35.21 -34.00 -29.31
CA ASP A 816 34.71 -32.68 -29.73
C ASP A 816 33.80 -32.06 -28.66
N ASP A 817 34.31 -31.02 -28.00
CA ASP A 817 33.58 -30.22 -27.01
C ASP A 817 32.33 -29.52 -27.56
N ARG A 818 32.21 -29.38 -28.89
CA ARG A 818 31.05 -28.79 -29.58
C ARG A 818 30.02 -29.83 -30.02
N SER A 819 30.28 -31.12 -29.81
CA SER A 819 29.39 -32.19 -30.25
C SER A 819 28.06 -32.17 -29.47
N SER A 820 26.98 -32.57 -30.15
CA SER A 820 25.66 -32.61 -29.53
C SER A 820 25.58 -33.67 -28.43
N MET A 821 24.83 -33.37 -27.36
CA MET A 821 24.46 -34.37 -26.36
C MET A 821 23.41 -35.33 -26.94
N GLN A 822 23.63 -36.62 -26.75
CA GLN A 822 22.72 -37.70 -27.10
C GLN A 822 22.32 -38.48 -25.86
N THR A 823 21.06 -38.86 -25.81
CA THR A 823 20.51 -39.68 -24.73
C THR A 823 20.54 -41.16 -25.13
N TYR A 824 20.99 -42.01 -24.21
CA TYR A 824 21.02 -43.46 -24.37
C TYR A 824 20.26 -44.14 -23.23
N VAL A 825 19.41 -45.12 -23.55
CA VAL A 825 18.82 -46.02 -22.56
C VAL A 825 19.85 -47.09 -22.20
N VAL A 826 20.10 -47.29 -20.91
CA VAL A 826 20.98 -48.35 -20.43
C VAL A 826 20.19 -49.64 -20.29
N ASP A 827 20.55 -50.67 -21.07
CA ASP A 827 20.01 -52.01 -20.89
C ASP A 827 20.59 -52.61 -19.61
N LEU A 828 19.72 -52.93 -18.66
CA LEU A 828 20.06 -53.58 -17.39
C LEU A 828 19.46 -54.98 -17.28
N MET A 829 18.74 -55.47 -18.30
CA MET A 829 17.98 -56.72 -18.24
C MET A 829 18.50 -57.75 -19.25
N PHE A 830 18.47 -57.44 -20.54
CA PHE A 830 18.70 -58.43 -21.61
C PHE A 830 20.17 -58.47 -22.02
N ALA A 831 20.75 -57.32 -22.33
CA ALA A 831 22.17 -57.15 -22.60
C ALA A 831 22.77 -56.10 -21.64
N PRO A 832 23.01 -56.48 -20.36
CA PRO A 832 23.48 -55.53 -19.35
C PRO A 832 24.68 -54.70 -19.77
N GLY A 833 24.57 -53.38 -19.62
CA GLY A 833 25.64 -52.42 -19.96
C GLY A 833 25.65 -51.96 -21.42
N VAL A 834 24.75 -52.44 -22.27
CA VAL A 834 24.59 -51.92 -23.64
C VAL A 834 23.86 -50.57 -23.60
N LEU A 835 24.39 -49.59 -24.34
CA LEU A 835 23.80 -48.26 -24.49
C LEU A 835 22.95 -48.22 -25.76
N LEU A 836 21.64 -48.17 -25.60
CA LEU A 836 20.68 -48.11 -26.70
C LEU A 836 20.36 -46.65 -27.01
N SER A 837 20.54 -46.19 -28.25
CA SER A 837 20.11 -44.82 -28.62
C SER A 837 18.60 -44.69 -28.38
N VAL A 838 18.13 -43.62 -27.71
CA VAL A 838 16.71 -43.47 -27.34
C VAL A 838 15.75 -43.60 -28.53
N ASN A 839 16.20 -43.25 -29.75
CA ASN A 839 15.39 -43.34 -30.97
C ASN A 839 15.49 -44.69 -31.71
N SER A 840 16.26 -45.65 -31.17
CA SER A 840 16.41 -46.98 -31.77
C SER A 840 15.19 -47.87 -31.50
N SER A 841 14.91 -48.81 -32.40
CA SER A 841 13.88 -49.84 -32.22
C SER A 841 14.09 -50.63 -30.93
N GLU A 842 15.36 -50.91 -30.61
CA GLU A 842 15.81 -51.68 -29.47
C GLU A 842 15.53 -50.95 -28.16
N ALA A 843 15.73 -49.62 -28.12
CA ALA A 843 15.37 -48.81 -26.97
C ALA A 843 13.85 -48.78 -26.75
N VAL A 844 13.06 -48.64 -27.83
CA VAL A 844 11.59 -48.67 -27.75
C VAL A 844 11.09 -50.02 -27.23
N GLU A 845 11.66 -51.13 -27.70
CA GLU A 845 11.35 -52.49 -27.22
C GLU A 845 11.75 -52.68 -25.74
N TYR A 846 12.84 -52.05 -25.29
CA TYR A 846 13.28 -52.12 -23.90
C TYR A 846 12.34 -51.34 -22.94
N ILE A 847 11.93 -50.13 -23.34
CA ILE A 847 11.13 -49.23 -22.50
C ILE A 847 9.62 -49.53 -22.54
N SER A 848 9.14 -50.22 -23.58
CA SER A 848 7.72 -50.50 -23.80
C SER A 848 7.42 -52.00 -23.91
N VAL A 849 6.14 -52.38 -23.91
CA VAL A 849 5.68 -53.78 -24.05
C VAL A 849 5.11 -54.01 -25.45
N ALA A 850 5.52 -53.21 -26.44
CA ALA A 850 4.97 -53.25 -27.80
C ALA A 850 5.29 -54.56 -28.53
#